data_AF-A0A844IG56-F1
#
_entry.id   AF-A0A844IG56-F1
#
_cell.length_a   1.000
_cell.length_b   1.000
_cell.length_c   1.000
_cell.angle_alpha   90.00
_cell.angle_beta   90.00
_cell.angle_gamma   90.00
#
_symmetry.space_group_name_H-M   'P 1'
#
loop_
_entity.id
_entity.type
_entity.pdbx_description
1 polymer ?
#
loop_
_entity_poly.entity_id
_entity_poly.type
_entity_poly.pdbx_seq_one_letter_code
_entity_poly.pdbx_strand_id
1 'polypeptide(L)'
;GSGTIGESYAIFGKENFDSTLNLDDPNFGLDDGLIIYSYNPDNPSDDNNSLGYSVSDAGDINGDGIDDLIIGAPYANPNGNNSGSSYVIYGRSNDNPFSDDINIYNLSSSDGFVINGQDGDQSGLSVSKAGDINGDRIGDLIIGAKGKGYVVFGKQDFGSSINLSDLDGSNGFTINGISTLDNSDWYVSGAGNINDDDIDDIIIGAKNANNNVGQVYVIYGTEEDFAPTFELSSLESPDSQNGFIIDGASIGDKLGSSISNGDFDGDGVNDLIIGAPGSGKVYVRLGTGTDTDTGTDTGTDTGTDTGTDTGTDTETDTGTDTGTDTGTDTGTDTGTDTGTDTGTDTGTDTGTDTGTDTGTDTGTDTETVNVNDFLSLISDNVFNIKDNDGKVTLEVKLTGFNFNGFYEIGVFTVDDASGKIDGIVPGEPGYAEKALAKGQIIFSTITNLPAGFDLTSLGRLLEFNSNDNLRFYLVKDGSTDSVLNKNTPIGNVLFANPSTVKITDLGSNSFSLNWEDGSGNPSGFDDLQVQIQANDKSMPLGTALQSKPQGESLDLRGITSAVTADFTVYREASYNNFVGFYRVTDGNGGIDTSGDGIADILPGQDGYVQAALNGRVSDVSLNVNNGGTAGFNTTLQGGAIYVPFLVANGTLDALLDRNPNNNPDIYFVFMGANSDGVDHVRMLGDNTFGFEDLRGGGDKDFNDVIVKVNLAPVV
;
A
#
# COMPACT_ATOMS: atom_id res chain seq x y z
N GLY A 1 -33.60 30.32 30.70
CA GLY A 1 -32.15 30.43 30.88
C GLY A 1 -31.57 29.93 29.59
N SER A 2 -30.70 30.70 28.94
CA SER A 2 -30.04 30.26 27.71
C SER A 2 -29.09 29.12 28.09
N GLY A 3 -29.48 27.88 27.79
CA GLY A 3 -28.50 26.81 27.73
C GLY A 3 -27.49 27.15 26.63
N THR A 4 -26.23 26.79 26.84
CA THR A 4 -25.21 26.93 25.79
C THR A 4 -25.41 25.79 24.80
N ILE A 5 -26.07 26.07 23.68
CA ILE A 5 -26.13 25.16 22.53
C ILE A 5 -24.68 24.93 22.08
N GLY A 6 -24.22 23.68 22.09
CA GLY A 6 -22.94 23.30 21.50
C GLY A 6 -23.09 23.13 19.99
N GLU A 7 -22.10 23.59 19.25
CA GLU A 7 -22.02 23.51 17.80
C GLU A 7 -20.62 23.01 17.41
N SER A 8 -20.57 22.19 16.36
CA SER A 8 -19.35 21.67 15.74
C SER A 8 -19.48 21.81 14.24
N TYR A 9 -18.36 22.07 13.58
CA TYR A 9 -18.33 22.35 12.15
C TYR A 9 -17.36 21.37 11.49
N ALA A 10 -17.84 20.63 10.51
CA ALA A 10 -16.97 19.94 9.55
C ALA A 10 -16.80 20.85 8.34
N ILE A 11 -15.57 21.16 7.94
CA ILE A 11 -15.28 22.01 6.78
C ILE A 11 -14.87 21.09 5.64
N PHE A 12 -15.55 21.18 4.50
CA PHE A 12 -15.21 20.36 3.35
C PHE A 12 -14.00 20.93 2.61
N GLY A 13 -13.00 20.07 2.36
CA GLY A 13 -11.81 20.43 1.59
C GLY A 13 -12.17 20.89 0.17
N LYS A 14 -11.54 21.96 -0.30
CA LYS A 14 -11.69 22.47 -1.68
C LYS A 14 -10.38 23.04 -2.20
N GLU A 15 -10.20 23.02 -3.52
CA GLU A 15 -8.98 23.52 -4.19
C GLU A 15 -8.61 24.95 -3.79
N ASN A 16 -9.61 25.79 -3.54
CA ASN A 16 -9.41 27.18 -3.16
C ASN A 16 -10.34 27.53 -2.00
N PHE A 17 -9.74 27.90 -0.87
CA PHE A 17 -10.44 28.60 0.21
C PHE A 17 -10.33 30.10 0.03
N ASP A 18 -11.37 30.83 0.42
CA ASP A 18 -11.22 32.26 0.66
C ASP A 18 -10.18 32.49 1.76
N SER A 19 -9.53 33.66 1.74
CA SER A 19 -8.52 34.02 2.75
C SER A 19 -9.03 34.02 4.20
N THR A 20 -10.34 33.94 4.39
CA THR A 20 -11.00 33.77 5.70
C THR A 20 -12.32 33.04 5.49
N LEU A 21 -12.52 31.93 6.20
CA LEU A 21 -13.82 31.26 6.30
C LEU A 21 -14.55 31.78 7.55
N ASN A 22 -15.75 32.31 7.38
CA ASN A 22 -16.57 32.82 8.48
C ASN A 22 -17.68 31.82 8.83
N LEU A 23 -17.54 31.11 9.95
CA LEU A 23 -18.52 30.10 10.39
C LEU A 23 -19.86 30.72 10.83
N ASP A 24 -19.89 32.02 11.12
CA ASP A 24 -21.11 32.78 11.44
C ASP A 24 -21.80 33.35 10.17
N ASP A 25 -21.30 33.05 8.96
CA ASP A 25 -21.94 33.50 7.74
C ASP A 25 -23.31 32.83 7.60
N PRO A 26 -24.41 33.58 7.40
CA PRO A 26 -25.73 32.97 7.17
C PRO A 26 -25.80 32.14 5.89
N ASN A 27 -24.78 32.18 5.03
CA ASN A 27 -24.64 31.35 3.85
C ASN A 27 -23.68 30.17 4.06
N PHE A 28 -23.07 30.02 5.24
CA PHE A 28 -22.35 28.79 5.59
C PHE A 28 -23.36 27.65 5.56
N GLY A 29 -23.10 26.66 4.71
CA GLY A 29 -23.98 25.52 4.49
C GLY A 29 -23.25 24.43 3.76
N LEU A 30 -24.00 23.47 3.21
CA LEU A 30 -23.49 22.20 2.70
C LEU A 30 -22.51 22.29 1.52
N ASP A 31 -22.39 23.46 0.88
CA ASP A 31 -21.36 23.74 -0.13
C ASP A 31 -19.97 24.03 0.50
N ASP A 32 -19.94 24.45 1.77
CA ASP A 32 -18.72 24.79 2.53
C ASP A 32 -18.42 23.79 3.64
N GLY A 33 -19.44 23.14 4.19
CA GLY A 33 -19.30 22.23 5.32
C GLY A 33 -20.63 21.80 5.94
N LEU A 34 -20.55 21.13 7.08
CA LEU A 34 -21.69 20.60 7.84
C LEU A 34 -21.69 21.18 9.25
N ILE A 35 -22.85 21.63 9.74
CA ILE A 35 -23.03 22.01 11.14
C ILE A 35 -23.65 20.84 11.90
N ILE A 36 -23.05 20.47 13.03
CA ILE A 36 -23.59 19.52 13.99
C ILE A 36 -23.85 20.24 15.31
N TYR A 37 -25.08 20.20 15.81
CA TYR A 37 -25.49 21.04 16.95
C TYR A 37 -26.42 20.32 17.94
N SER A 38 -26.47 20.84 19.17
CA SER A 38 -27.31 20.31 20.25
C SER A 38 -28.43 21.26 20.66
N TYR A 39 -29.60 21.14 20.03
CA TYR A 39 -30.77 21.94 20.40
C TYR A 39 -32.01 21.07 20.64
N ASN A 40 -32.44 20.99 21.90
CA ASN A 40 -33.63 20.28 22.33
C ASN A 40 -34.75 21.28 22.70
N PRO A 41 -35.72 21.53 21.80
CA PRO A 41 -36.81 22.47 22.07
C PRO A 41 -37.75 21.99 23.18
N ASP A 42 -37.81 20.68 23.42
CA ASP A 42 -38.70 20.07 24.41
C ASP A 42 -38.08 20.05 25.81
N ASN A 43 -36.75 19.97 25.90
CA ASN A 43 -36.01 20.08 27.16
C ASN A 43 -34.70 20.87 27.02
N PRO A 44 -34.77 22.22 27.06
CA PRO A 44 -33.59 23.08 26.89
C PRO A 44 -32.52 22.95 28.00
N SER A 45 -32.80 22.18 29.05
CA SER A 45 -31.78 21.89 30.07
C SER A 45 -30.76 20.86 29.62
N ASP A 46 -31.12 20.01 28.65
CA ASP A 46 -30.25 18.99 28.05
C ASP A 46 -29.18 19.62 27.16
N ASP A 47 -29.43 20.82 26.63
CA ASP A 47 -28.50 21.56 25.77
C ASP A 47 -27.19 21.93 26.48
N ASN A 48 -27.12 21.90 27.82
CA ASN A 48 -25.90 22.18 28.58
C ASN A 48 -24.91 21.01 28.59
N ASN A 49 -24.75 20.32 27.46
CA ASN A 49 -23.90 19.13 27.30
C ASN A 49 -22.48 19.46 26.80
N SER A 50 -22.27 20.68 26.29
CA SER A 50 -21.03 21.15 25.64
C SER A 50 -20.58 20.26 24.48
N LEU A 51 -21.51 19.92 23.58
CA LEU A 51 -21.17 19.33 22.29
C LEU A 51 -20.08 20.16 21.58
N GLY A 52 -19.08 19.47 21.03
CA GLY A 52 -17.92 20.10 20.40
C GLY A 52 -16.79 20.43 21.36
N TYR A 53 -16.81 19.89 22.59
CA TYR A 53 -15.70 20.05 23.53
C TYR A 53 -14.40 19.46 22.97
N SER A 54 -14.52 18.35 22.24
CA SER A 54 -13.45 17.71 21.49
C SER A 54 -14.02 17.15 20.17
N VAL A 55 -13.24 17.21 19.10
CA VAL A 55 -13.59 16.65 17.79
C VAL A 55 -12.37 15.94 17.20
N SER A 56 -12.60 14.92 16.37
CA SER A 56 -11.59 14.23 15.58
C SER A 56 -12.23 13.64 14.33
N ASP A 57 -11.44 13.42 13.29
CA ASP A 57 -11.78 12.36 12.34
C ASP A 57 -11.79 11.02 13.10
N ALA A 58 -12.81 10.22 12.83
CA ALA A 58 -12.95 8.88 13.39
C ALA A 58 -12.28 7.81 12.53
N GLY A 59 -11.88 8.15 11.29
CA GLY A 59 -11.60 7.17 10.25
C GLY A 59 -12.87 6.47 9.79
N ASP A 60 -12.74 5.48 8.91
CA ASP A 60 -13.86 4.61 8.51
C ASP A 60 -14.13 3.56 9.59
N ILE A 61 -15.07 3.84 10.50
CA ILE A 61 -15.39 2.95 11.62
C ILE A 61 -16.51 1.96 11.30
N ASN A 62 -17.15 2.12 10.13
CA ASN A 62 -18.28 1.30 9.69
C ASN A 62 -17.93 0.43 8.47
N GLY A 63 -16.73 0.57 7.90
CA GLY A 63 -16.22 -0.20 6.78
C GLY A 63 -16.86 0.14 5.44
N ASP A 64 -17.35 1.37 5.24
CA ASP A 64 -17.95 1.84 3.98
C ASP A 64 -16.96 2.56 3.05
N GLY A 65 -15.72 2.73 3.49
CA GLY A 65 -14.62 3.38 2.78
C GLY A 65 -14.62 4.90 2.87
N ILE A 66 -15.43 5.50 3.76
CA ILE A 66 -15.51 6.95 3.96
C ILE A 66 -15.22 7.28 5.42
N ASP A 67 -14.31 8.23 5.65
CA ASP A 67 -13.99 8.67 7.00
C ASP A 67 -15.21 9.30 7.70
N ASP A 68 -15.42 8.88 8.94
CA ASP A 68 -16.46 9.35 9.85
C ASP A 68 -15.94 10.45 10.79
N LEU A 69 -16.83 11.04 11.59
CA LEU A 69 -16.51 12.08 12.57
C LEU A 69 -16.91 11.66 13.97
N ILE A 70 -16.09 11.96 14.98
CA ILE A 70 -16.44 11.80 16.40
C ILE A 70 -16.41 13.13 17.15
N ILE A 71 -17.46 13.39 17.94
CA ILE A 71 -17.69 14.66 18.64
C ILE A 71 -18.01 14.39 20.11
N GLY A 72 -17.25 14.99 21.03
CA GLY A 72 -17.42 14.85 22.47
C GLY A 72 -18.40 15.86 23.09
N ALA A 73 -19.19 15.40 24.06
CA ALA A 73 -20.12 16.18 24.88
C ALA A 73 -20.04 15.73 26.36
N PRO A 74 -18.97 16.12 27.09
CA PRO A 74 -18.63 15.54 28.39
C PRO A 74 -19.59 15.88 29.54
N TYR A 75 -20.56 16.77 29.33
CA TYR A 75 -21.57 17.14 30.32
C TYR A 75 -22.97 16.65 29.95
N ALA A 76 -23.09 15.83 28.90
CA ALA A 76 -24.31 15.09 28.63
C ALA A 76 -24.66 14.16 29.81
N ASN A 77 -25.96 13.86 29.97
CA ASN A 77 -26.46 13.09 31.11
C ASN A 77 -27.21 11.81 30.71
N PRO A 78 -26.74 11.00 29.73
CA PRO A 78 -27.49 9.82 29.28
C PRO A 78 -27.71 8.78 30.39
N ASN A 79 -26.74 8.61 31.29
CA ASN A 79 -26.74 7.55 32.32
C ASN A 79 -26.54 8.10 33.75
N GLY A 80 -26.70 9.40 33.94
CA GLY A 80 -26.43 10.05 35.23
C GLY A 80 -25.75 11.41 35.06
N ASN A 81 -25.45 12.07 36.18
CA ASN A 81 -24.95 13.44 36.17
C ASN A 81 -23.52 13.52 35.64
N ASN A 82 -23.29 14.31 34.59
CA ASN A 82 -22.06 14.41 33.83
C ASN A 82 -21.51 13.03 33.43
N SER A 83 -22.40 12.15 32.95
CA SER A 83 -21.95 10.87 32.41
C SER A 83 -21.14 11.03 31.13
N GLY A 84 -21.47 12.06 30.35
CA GLY A 84 -20.85 12.34 29.08
C GLY A 84 -21.40 11.47 27.95
N SER A 85 -21.27 11.99 26.73
CA SER A 85 -21.60 11.29 25.49
C SER A 85 -20.56 11.66 24.42
N SER A 86 -20.35 10.76 23.48
CA SER A 86 -19.73 11.06 22.19
C SER A 86 -20.71 10.73 21.08
N TYR A 87 -20.69 11.51 20.00
CA TYR A 87 -21.56 11.30 18.84
C TYR A 87 -20.67 10.98 17.65
N VAL A 88 -20.96 9.87 16.98
CA VAL A 88 -20.34 9.52 15.72
C VAL A 88 -21.29 9.89 14.60
N ILE A 89 -20.78 10.59 13.60
CA ILE A 89 -21.51 10.99 12.40
C ILE A 89 -20.84 10.30 11.22
N TYR A 90 -21.62 9.54 10.46
CA TYR A 90 -21.08 8.82 9.32
C TYR A 90 -20.72 9.75 8.17
N GLY A 91 -19.58 9.48 7.55
CA GLY A 91 -19.13 10.11 6.32
C GLY A 91 -20.14 9.89 5.19
N ARG A 92 -20.11 10.80 4.20
CA ARG A 92 -21.04 10.77 3.06
C ARG A 92 -20.29 11.02 1.76
N SER A 93 -20.61 10.23 0.73
CA SER A 93 -20.13 10.46 -0.63
C SER A 93 -21.04 11.42 -1.40
N ASN A 94 -20.57 11.88 -2.56
CA ASN A 94 -21.35 12.74 -3.45
C ASN A 94 -22.64 12.09 -3.98
N ASP A 95 -22.74 10.76 -3.95
CA ASP A 95 -23.94 10.03 -4.36
C ASP A 95 -25.01 9.96 -3.26
N ASN A 96 -24.64 10.26 -2.01
CA ASN A 96 -25.53 10.35 -0.86
C ASN A 96 -25.12 11.52 0.07
N PRO A 97 -25.16 12.77 -0.42
CA PRO A 97 -24.68 13.91 0.35
C PRO A 97 -25.61 14.20 1.54
N PHE A 98 -25.08 14.88 2.55
CA PHE A 98 -25.91 15.48 3.60
C PHE A 98 -26.97 16.39 2.96
N SER A 99 -28.20 16.33 3.45
CA SER A 99 -29.31 17.16 2.94
C SER A 99 -29.60 18.37 3.82
N ASP A 100 -29.21 18.31 5.09
CA ASP A 100 -29.39 19.34 6.10
C ASP A 100 -28.31 19.20 7.19
N ASP A 101 -28.16 20.22 8.03
CA ASP A 101 -27.35 20.16 9.26
C ASP A 101 -27.88 19.14 10.25
N ILE A 102 -27.00 18.59 11.08
CA ILE A 102 -27.33 17.50 12.01
C ILE A 102 -27.63 18.06 13.40
N ASN A 103 -28.85 17.80 13.88
CA ASN A 103 -29.18 17.93 15.29
C ASN A 103 -29.01 16.57 15.99
N ILE A 104 -28.10 16.49 16.95
CA ILE A 104 -27.79 15.23 17.66
C ILE A 104 -29.00 14.58 18.36
N TYR A 105 -30.03 15.36 18.72
CA TYR A 105 -31.25 14.82 19.34
C TYR A 105 -32.17 14.09 18.35
N ASN A 106 -31.95 14.29 17.05
CA ASN A 106 -32.69 13.65 15.96
C ASN A 106 -31.77 12.75 15.12
N LEU A 107 -30.61 12.37 15.63
CA LEU A 107 -29.64 11.53 14.93
C LEU A 107 -30.27 10.18 14.56
N SER A 108 -30.39 9.92 13.25
CA SER A 108 -30.90 8.65 12.75
C SER A 108 -29.77 7.61 12.70
N SER A 109 -30.11 6.32 12.75
CA SER A 109 -29.10 5.26 12.63
C SER A 109 -28.41 5.22 11.26
N SER A 110 -28.95 5.92 10.26
CA SER A 110 -28.27 6.09 8.97
C SER A 110 -27.27 7.25 8.96
N ASP A 111 -27.39 8.21 9.89
CA ASP A 111 -26.49 9.37 10.00
C ASP A 111 -25.38 9.14 11.03
N GLY A 112 -25.55 8.19 11.95
CA GLY A 112 -24.58 7.90 12.98
C GLY A 112 -25.19 7.27 14.22
N PHE A 113 -24.47 7.34 15.34
CA PHE A 113 -24.92 6.82 16.64
C PHE A 113 -24.30 7.58 17.81
N VAL A 114 -24.84 7.33 19.01
CA VAL A 114 -24.33 7.91 20.26
C VAL A 114 -23.61 6.87 21.13
N ILE A 115 -22.48 7.25 21.71
CA ILE A 115 -21.74 6.49 22.71
C ILE A 115 -21.98 7.15 24.07
N ASN A 116 -22.61 6.43 24.99
CA ASN A 116 -23.01 6.96 26.29
C ASN A 116 -22.05 6.54 27.40
N GLY A 117 -21.55 7.52 28.14
CA GLY A 117 -20.69 7.32 29.30
C GLY A 117 -21.43 6.79 30.53
N GLN A 118 -20.68 6.57 31.59
CA GLN A 118 -21.17 6.11 32.89
C GLN A 118 -21.37 7.29 33.85
N ASP A 119 -22.18 7.16 34.91
CA ASP A 119 -22.47 8.26 35.86
C ASP A 119 -21.18 8.93 36.41
N GLY A 120 -21.05 10.25 36.22
CA GLY A 120 -19.93 11.06 36.68
C GLY A 120 -18.61 10.89 35.92
N ASP A 121 -18.60 10.11 34.84
CA ASP A 121 -17.39 9.72 34.11
C ASP A 121 -16.85 10.84 33.21
N GLN A 122 -17.72 11.76 32.76
CA GLN A 122 -17.39 12.83 31.82
C GLN A 122 -16.74 12.30 30.53
N SER A 123 -17.24 11.19 29.97
CA SER A 123 -16.71 10.66 28.71
C SER A 123 -16.87 11.66 27.57
N GLY A 124 -15.90 11.73 26.67
CA GLY A 124 -15.88 12.72 25.59
C GLY A 124 -15.18 14.02 25.97
N LEU A 125 -14.34 14.01 27.01
CA LEU A 125 -13.38 15.10 27.30
C LEU A 125 -12.27 15.17 26.23
N SER A 126 -11.95 14.03 25.63
CA SER A 126 -11.06 13.86 24.49
C SER A 126 -11.62 12.72 23.64
N VAL A 127 -11.60 12.86 22.33
CA VAL A 127 -12.00 11.81 21.38
C VAL A 127 -10.98 11.77 20.26
N SER A 128 -10.72 10.59 19.72
CA SER A 128 -9.84 10.42 18.56
C SER A 128 -10.14 9.09 17.86
N LYS A 129 -9.75 8.96 16.60
CA LYS A 129 -9.55 7.64 16.01
C LYS A 129 -8.43 6.92 16.76
N ALA A 130 -8.61 5.63 17.00
CA ALA A 130 -7.55 4.76 17.49
C ALA A 130 -6.77 4.13 16.33
N GLY A 131 -7.39 3.99 15.15
CA GLY A 131 -6.88 3.13 14.09
C GLY A 131 -7.48 1.73 14.19
N ASP A 132 -7.05 0.78 13.36
CA ASP A 132 -7.43 -0.63 13.51
C ASP A 132 -6.52 -1.29 14.57
N ILE A 133 -6.98 -1.36 15.81
CA ILE A 133 -6.15 -1.83 16.92
C ILE A 133 -6.35 -3.31 17.25
N ASN A 134 -7.32 -3.94 16.59
CA ASN A 134 -7.68 -5.34 16.77
C ASN A 134 -7.42 -6.20 15.50
N GLY A 135 -6.89 -5.61 14.43
CA GLY A 135 -6.50 -6.27 13.19
C GLY A 135 -7.66 -6.68 12.28
N ASP A 136 -8.86 -6.11 12.46
CA ASP A 136 -10.05 -6.45 11.66
C ASP A 136 -10.25 -5.59 10.40
N ARG A 137 -9.35 -4.63 10.18
CA ARG A 137 -9.30 -3.62 9.11
C ARG A 137 -10.43 -2.61 9.13
N ILE A 138 -11.12 -2.46 10.25
CA ILE A 138 -12.10 -1.40 10.47
C ILE A 138 -11.53 -0.46 11.53
N GLY A 139 -11.67 0.85 11.33
CA GLY A 139 -11.15 1.83 12.29
C GLY A 139 -11.85 1.74 13.64
N ASP A 140 -11.08 1.83 14.72
CA ASP A 140 -11.56 1.88 16.09
C ASP A 140 -11.53 3.31 16.64
N LEU A 141 -12.24 3.49 17.76
CA LEU A 141 -12.37 4.78 18.44
C LEU A 141 -11.77 4.74 19.83
N ILE A 142 -11.11 5.83 20.24
CA ILE A 142 -10.73 6.05 21.63
C ILE A 142 -11.41 7.28 22.24
N ILE A 143 -11.98 7.08 23.42
CA ILE A 143 -12.71 8.10 24.19
C ILE A 143 -12.05 8.29 25.56
N GLY A 144 -11.58 9.51 25.81
CA GLY A 144 -11.06 9.96 27.08
C GLY A 144 -12.19 10.37 28.04
N ALA A 145 -12.09 9.90 29.28
CA ALA A 145 -12.96 10.22 30.38
C ALA A 145 -12.13 10.60 31.61
N LYS A 146 -12.80 10.88 32.73
CA LYS A 146 -12.12 11.29 33.97
C LYS A 146 -11.43 10.11 34.65
N GLY A 147 -10.14 9.94 34.36
CA GLY A 147 -9.30 8.89 34.95
C GLY A 147 -9.49 7.51 34.32
N LYS A 148 -10.10 7.48 33.14
CA LYS A 148 -10.33 6.28 32.32
C LYS A 148 -10.23 6.64 30.84
N GLY A 149 -9.92 5.64 30.04
CA GLY A 149 -10.12 5.63 28.60
C GLY A 149 -11.09 4.52 28.21
N TYR A 150 -11.66 4.61 27.03
CA TYR A 150 -12.46 3.54 26.45
C TYR A 150 -12.09 3.40 24.99
N VAL A 151 -11.91 2.16 24.56
CA VAL A 151 -11.83 1.81 23.14
C VAL A 151 -13.15 1.19 22.73
N VAL A 152 -13.66 1.59 21.57
CA VAL A 152 -14.85 1.02 20.95
C VAL A 152 -14.45 0.51 19.58
N PHE A 153 -14.66 -0.78 19.33
CA PHE A 153 -14.25 -1.38 18.06
C PHE A 153 -15.18 -1.01 16.90
N GLY A 154 -14.57 -0.80 15.74
CA GLY A 154 -15.22 -0.61 14.44
C GLY A 154 -16.14 -1.77 14.07
N LYS A 155 -17.24 -1.50 13.35
CA LYS A 155 -18.09 -2.51 12.73
C LYS A 155 -19.17 -1.89 11.84
N GLN A 156 -19.69 -2.68 10.91
CA GLN A 156 -20.73 -2.24 9.95
C GLN A 156 -22.05 -1.73 10.56
N ASP A 157 -22.47 -2.23 11.73
CA ASP A 157 -23.74 -1.83 12.35
C ASP A 157 -23.63 -1.63 13.86
N PHE A 158 -23.75 -0.38 14.28
CA PHE A 158 -23.75 0.04 15.68
C PHE A 158 -25.15 0.21 16.28
N GLY A 159 -26.22 0.13 15.48
CA GLY A 159 -27.55 0.58 15.89
C GLY A 159 -27.57 2.07 16.20
N SER A 160 -28.44 2.50 17.13
CA SER A 160 -28.58 3.92 17.49
C SER A 160 -27.69 4.37 18.64
N SER A 161 -27.22 3.44 19.48
CA SER A 161 -26.46 3.78 20.68
C SER A 161 -25.65 2.62 21.25
N ILE A 162 -24.51 2.94 21.87
CA ILE A 162 -23.68 2.05 22.68
C ILE A 162 -23.57 2.64 24.09
N ASN A 163 -23.52 1.82 25.14
CA ASN A 163 -23.09 2.27 26.47
C ASN A 163 -21.68 1.76 26.75
N LEU A 164 -20.82 2.63 27.27
CA LEU A 164 -19.45 2.25 27.65
C LEU A 164 -19.39 1.23 28.81
N SER A 165 -20.51 1.02 29.52
CA SER A 165 -20.64 -0.05 30.52
C SER A 165 -20.76 -1.45 29.90
N ASP A 166 -21.08 -1.53 28.62
CA ASP A 166 -21.38 -2.77 27.91
C ASP A 166 -20.16 -3.31 27.13
N LEU A 167 -19.00 -2.65 27.30
CA LEU A 167 -17.73 -3.08 26.72
C LEU A 167 -17.21 -4.35 27.39
N ASP A 168 -16.96 -5.39 26.60
CA ASP A 168 -16.65 -6.74 27.09
C ASP A 168 -15.39 -7.38 26.49
N GLY A 169 -14.60 -6.60 25.76
CA GLY A 169 -13.41 -7.07 25.07
C GLY A 169 -13.66 -7.48 23.63
N SER A 170 -14.90 -7.85 23.26
CA SER A 170 -15.26 -8.19 21.87
C SER A 170 -15.81 -7.02 21.06
N ASN A 171 -16.22 -5.95 21.74
CA ASN A 171 -16.79 -4.73 21.17
C ASN A 171 -16.03 -3.47 21.61
N GLY A 172 -14.81 -3.66 22.12
CA GLY A 172 -13.98 -2.66 22.78
C GLY A 172 -13.77 -2.96 24.26
N PHE A 173 -13.02 -2.10 24.95
CA PHE A 173 -12.62 -2.31 26.34
C PHE A 173 -12.42 -1.01 27.12
N THR A 174 -12.41 -1.11 28.45
CA THR A 174 -12.10 0.02 29.35
C THR A 174 -10.61 0.06 29.68
N ILE A 175 -10.01 1.25 29.68
CA ILE A 175 -8.63 1.47 30.12
C ILE A 175 -8.66 2.17 31.49
N ASN A 176 -8.12 1.51 32.52
CA ASN A 176 -8.07 2.04 33.88
C ASN A 176 -6.74 2.72 34.19
N GLY A 177 -6.82 3.89 34.82
CA GLY A 177 -5.66 4.64 35.28
C GLY A 177 -4.97 4.07 36.51
N ILE A 178 -3.69 4.39 36.67
CA ILE A 178 -2.84 3.90 37.77
C ILE A 178 -3.21 4.56 39.11
N SER A 179 -3.60 5.84 39.13
CA SER A 179 -3.95 6.58 40.35
C SER A 179 -5.14 7.52 40.18
N THR A 180 -6.00 7.57 41.21
CA THR A 180 -7.14 8.49 41.28
C THR A 180 -6.77 9.98 41.37
N LEU A 181 -5.48 10.31 41.52
CA LEU A 181 -4.99 11.69 41.53
C LEU A 181 -4.48 12.16 40.15
N ASP A 182 -4.36 11.25 39.19
CA ASP A 182 -3.99 11.57 37.80
C ASP A 182 -5.23 12.01 36.98
N ASN A 183 -6.37 12.17 37.68
CA ASN A 183 -7.77 12.25 37.24
C ASN A 183 -8.26 13.61 36.69
N SER A 184 -7.45 14.36 35.96
CA SER A 184 -8.01 15.46 35.17
C SER A 184 -7.44 15.52 33.78
N ASP A 185 -8.31 15.26 32.81
CA ASP A 185 -8.12 15.45 31.37
C ASP A 185 -7.05 14.53 30.77
N TRP A 186 -7.34 13.22 30.76
CA TRP A 186 -6.62 12.30 29.86
C TRP A 186 -6.84 12.76 28.42
N TYR A 187 -5.74 13.09 27.75
CA TYR A 187 -5.76 13.27 26.30
C TYR A 187 -5.49 11.92 25.67
N VAL A 188 -6.35 11.51 24.74
CA VAL A 188 -6.24 10.25 24.01
C VAL A 188 -6.06 10.54 22.54
N SER A 189 -5.29 9.69 21.86
CA SER A 189 -5.10 9.69 20.41
C SER A 189 -4.75 8.29 19.96
N GLY A 190 -5.04 7.94 18.71
CA GLY A 190 -4.32 6.87 18.03
C GLY A 190 -2.84 7.21 17.96
N ALA A 191 -1.99 6.18 17.96
CA ALA A 191 -0.56 6.29 17.76
C ALA A 191 -0.15 5.87 16.34
N GLY A 192 -1.01 5.17 15.60
CA GLY A 192 -0.64 4.46 14.37
C GLY A 192 0.19 3.22 14.70
N ASN A 193 0.72 2.54 13.69
CA ASN A 193 1.63 1.41 13.87
C ASN A 193 3.04 1.92 14.27
N ILE A 194 3.37 1.93 15.56
CA ILE A 194 4.64 2.50 16.05
C ILE A 194 5.75 1.46 16.28
N ASN A 195 5.40 0.17 16.16
CA ASN A 195 6.28 -0.99 16.38
C ASN A 195 6.46 -1.87 15.12
N ASP A 196 5.86 -1.46 14.00
CA ASP A 196 5.93 -2.11 12.69
C ASP A 196 5.32 -3.53 12.66
N ASP A 197 4.17 -3.72 13.30
CA ASP A 197 3.44 -5.00 13.33
C ASP A 197 2.15 -5.03 12.47
N ASP A 198 1.96 -3.99 11.65
CA ASP A 198 0.79 -3.74 10.80
C ASP A 198 -0.54 -3.51 11.55
N ILE A 199 -0.49 -3.33 12.88
CA ILE A 199 -1.66 -3.04 13.72
C ILE A 199 -1.49 -1.65 14.33
N ASP A 200 -2.58 -0.87 14.40
CA ASP A 200 -2.50 0.46 14.99
C ASP A 200 -2.41 0.40 16.52
N ASP A 201 -1.62 1.31 17.09
CA ASP A 201 -1.42 1.44 18.53
C ASP A 201 -2.17 2.64 19.11
N ILE A 202 -2.22 2.72 20.44
CA ILE A 202 -2.91 3.78 21.18
C ILE A 202 -1.97 4.54 22.10
N ILE A 203 -2.18 5.85 22.21
CA ILE A 203 -1.43 6.72 23.13
C ILE A 203 -2.33 7.54 24.06
N ILE A 204 -1.97 7.58 25.35
CA ILE A 204 -2.72 8.23 26.42
C ILE A 204 -1.82 9.16 27.22
N GLY A 205 -2.19 10.44 27.29
CA GLY A 205 -1.49 11.48 28.05
C GLY A 205 -2.13 11.75 29.40
N ALA A 206 -1.40 11.49 30.48
CA ALA A 206 -1.77 11.78 31.86
C ALA A 206 -0.97 12.99 32.40
N LYS A 207 -1.28 14.19 31.91
CA LYS A 207 -0.52 15.42 32.21
C LYS A 207 -0.39 15.80 33.69
N ASN A 208 -1.29 15.31 34.54
CA ASN A 208 -1.29 15.60 35.98
C ASN A 208 -0.57 14.53 36.82
N ALA A 209 -0.11 13.45 36.18
CA ALA A 209 0.59 12.37 36.84
C ALA A 209 1.85 12.85 37.56
N ASN A 210 2.18 12.18 38.67
CA ASN A 210 3.39 12.41 39.46
C ASN A 210 3.62 13.87 39.86
N ASN A 211 2.62 14.53 40.47
CA ASN A 211 2.67 15.96 40.83
C ASN A 211 2.81 16.91 39.62
N ASN A 212 2.08 16.67 38.54
CA ASN A 212 2.16 17.42 37.29
C ASN A 212 3.50 17.28 36.55
N VAL A 213 4.27 16.22 36.81
CA VAL A 213 5.36 15.84 35.90
C VAL A 213 4.76 15.45 34.55
N GLY A 214 3.66 14.71 34.58
CA GLY A 214 3.01 14.15 33.41
C GLY A 214 3.64 12.82 33.01
N GLN A 215 2.80 11.92 32.50
CA GLN A 215 3.21 10.62 31.96
C GLN A 215 2.41 10.36 30.68
N VAL A 216 2.99 9.57 29.79
CA VAL A 216 2.32 9.06 28.60
C VAL A 216 2.40 7.55 28.59
N TYR A 217 1.33 6.91 28.18
CA TYR A 217 1.21 5.46 28.05
C TYR A 217 0.96 5.13 26.60
N VAL A 218 1.70 4.16 26.09
CA VAL A 218 1.45 3.57 24.78
C VAL A 218 0.97 2.14 25.02
N ILE A 219 -0.12 1.76 24.36
CA ILE A 219 -0.69 0.42 24.37
C ILE A 219 -0.58 -0.12 22.95
N TYR A 220 0.02 -1.29 22.78
CA TYR A 220 0.11 -1.91 21.47
C TYR A 220 -1.22 -2.54 21.05
N GLY A 221 -1.54 -2.43 19.76
CA GLY A 221 -2.60 -3.19 19.11
C GLY A 221 -2.31 -4.68 19.09
N THR A 222 -3.32 -5.51 18.83
CA THR A 222 -3.13 -6.97 18.67
C THR A 222 -4.32 -7.63 17.99
N GLU A 223 -4.06 -8.68 17.21
CA GLU A 223 -5.11 -9.60 16.72
C GLU A 223 -5.68 -10.51 17.82
N GLU A 224 -5.06 -10.56 19.00
CA GLU A 224 -5.60 -11.31 20.14
C GLU A 224 -6.79 -10.59 20.79
N ASP A 225 -7.73 -11.36 21.35
CA ASP A 225 -8.88 -10.79 22.06
C ASP A 225 -8.43 -9.91 23.26
N PHE A 226 -8.85 -8.65 23.25
CA PHE A 226 -8.68 -7.79 24.42
C PHE A 226 -9.57 -8.25 25.58
N ALA A 227 -9.05 -8.18 26.80
CA ALA A 227 -9.89 -8.31 27.99
C ALA A 227 -10.85 -7.10 28.10
N PRO A 228 -12.03 -7.23 28.76
CA PRO A 228 -12.94 -6.11 29.00
C PRO A 228 -12.31 -4.88 29.67
N THR A 229 -11.17 -5.07 30.33
CA THR A 229 -10.45 -4.02 31.05
C THR A 229 -8.95 -4.17 30.86
N PHE A 230 -8.31 -3.11 30.37
CA PHE A 230 -6.87 -2.93 30.31
C PHE A 230 -6.41 -2.08 31.50
N GLU A 231 -5.53 -2.62 32.32
CA GLU A 231 -4.96 -1.89 33.47
C GLU A 231 -3.62 -1.27 33.07
N LEU A 232 -3.50 0.06 33.07
CA LEU A 232 -2.24 0.73 32.70
C LEU A 232 -1.05 0.33 33.59
N SER A 233 -1.33 -0.11 34.83
CA SER A 233 -0.31 -0.66 35.72
C SER A 233 0.40 -1.91 35.17
N SER A 234 -0.18 -2.60 34.19
CA SER A 234 0.47 -3.72 33.51
C SER A 234 1.71 -3.28 32.71
N LEU A 235 1.74 -2.04 32.22
CA LEU A 235 2.85 -1.46 31.47
C LEU A 235 4.06 -1.09 32.35
N GLU A 236 3.90 -1.08 33.69
CA GLU A 236 5.01 -0.82 34.62
C GLU A 236 5.99 -2.00 34.71
N SER A 237 5.58 -3.18 34.23
CA SER A 237 6.46 -4.34 34.16
C SER A 237 7.55 -4.11 33.11
N PRO A 238 8.84 -4.30 33.42
CA PRO A 238 9.91 -4.18 32.43
C PRO A 238 9.83 -5.26 31.34
N ASP A 239 9.05 -6.32 31.57
CA ASP A 239 8.78 -7.42 30.64
C ASP A 239 7.40 -7.27 29.96
N SER A 240 6.77 -6.09 30.03
CA SER A 240 5.50 -5.82 29.33
C SER A 240 5.70 -5.94 27.83
N GLN A 241 4.88 -6.77 27.17
CA GLN A 241 4.79 -6.87 25.71
C GLN A 241 3.63 -6.06 25.13
N ASN A 242 2.82 -5.40 25.98
CA ASN A 242 1.57 -4.76 25.56
C ASN A 242 1.72 -3.24 25.40
N GLY A 243 2.95 -2.73 25.35
CA GLY A 243 3.27 -1.30 25.25
C GLY A 243 4.26 -0.83 26.32
N PHE A 244 4.37 0.50 26.48
CA PHE A 244 5.37 1.13 27.36
C PHE A 244 4.92 2.48 27.93
N ILE A 245 5.70 3.01 28.88
CA ILE A 245 5.44 4.29 29.57
C ILE A 245 6.55 5.29 29.25
N ILE A 246 6.17 6.55 28.99
CA ILE A 246 7.09 7.68 28.84
C ILE A 246 6.89 8.65 30.01
N ASP A 247 7.92 8.79 30.84
CA ASP A 247 7.89 9.67 32.00
C ASP A 247 8.28 11.12 31.65
N GLY A 248 7.55 12.08 32.22
CA GLY A 248 7.98 13.47 32.24
C GLY A 248 9.25 13.67 33.07
N ALA A 249 10.02 14.71 32.75
CA ALA A 249 11.35 14.91 33.31
C ALA A 249 11.34 15.64 34.68
N SER A 250 10.40 16.55 34.91
CA SER A 250 10.38 17.42 36.10
C SER A 250 8.99 17.83 36.55
N ILE A 251 8.86 18.14 37.85
CA ILE A 251 7.59 18.57 38.46
C ILE A 251 7.08 19.83 37.76
N GLY A 252 5.86 19.75 37.23
CA GLY A 252 5.20 20.85 36.55
C GLY A 252 5.33 20.83 35.03
N ASP A 253 6.10 19.90 34.44
CA ASP A 253 6.30 19.80 32.98
C ASP A 253 4.99 19.52 32.22
N LYS A 254 4.10 18.74 32.83
CA LYS A 254 2.81 18.32 32.27
C LYS A 254 2.94 17.61 30.92
N LEU A 255 3.88 16.68 30.81
CA LEU A 255 4.03 15.81 29.63
C LEU A 255 2.70 15.10 29.31
N GLY A 256 2.34 15.02 28.03
CA GLY A 256 1.08 14.41 27.59
C GLY A 256 -0.11 15.37 27.65
N SER A 257 0.12 16.69 27.66
CA SER A 257 -0.95 17.69 27.58
C SER A 257 -1.55 17.84 26.18
N SER A 258 -0.83 17.37 25.16
CA SER A 258 -1.25 17.29 23.76
C SER A 258 -0.42 16.19 23.12
N ILE A 259 -1.03 15.42 22.23
CA ILE A 259 -0.39 14.29 21.54
C ILE A 259 -0.76 14.37 20.06
N SER A 260 0.17 14.00 19.21
CA SER A 260 -0.02 13.74 17.78
C SER A 260 0.91 12.61 17.37
N ASN A 261 0.59 11.92 16.29
CA ASN A 261 1.47 10.95 15.65
C ASN A 261 1.64 11.25 14.16
N GLY A 262 2.52 10.49 13.52
CA GLY A 262 2.76 10.48 12.08
C GLY A 262 4.17 9.97 11.81
N ASP A 263 4.43 9.46 10.62
CA ASP A 263 5.80 9.14 10.21
C ASP A 263 6.54 10.46 9.89
N PHE A 264 7.39 10.93 10.82
CA PHE A 264 8.09 12.22 10.68
C PHE A 264 9.52 12.07 10.16
N ASP A 265 10.06 10.86 10.13
CA ASP A 265 11.39 10.56 9.59
C ASP A 265 11.39 9.70 8.32
N GLY A 266 10.22 9.29 7.83
CA GLY A 266 10.02 8.63 6.55
C GLY A 266 10.41 7.16 6.54
N ASP A 267 10.49 6.51 7.71
CA ASP A 267 10.89 5.11 7.84
C ASP A 267 9.72 4.13 7.67
N GLY A 268 8.49 4.64 7.51
CA GLY A 268 7.27 3.86 7.38
C GLY A 268 6.62 3.48 8.70
N VAL A 269 7.23 3.84 9.84
CA VAL A 269 6.72 3.60 11.20
C VAL A 269 6.21 4.90 11.79
N ASN A 270 5.08 4.87 12.50
CA ASN A 270 4.54 6.07 13.11
C ASN A 270 5.41 6.55 14.28
N ASP A 271 5.70 7.85 14.31
CA ASP A 271 6.37 8.53 15.42
C ASP A 271 5.39 9.25 16.33
N LEU A 272 5.85 9.62 17.53
CA LEU A 272 5.06 10.30 18.54
C LEU A 272 5.56 11.72 18.82
N ILE A 273 4.65 12.69 18.76
CA ILE A 273 4.86 14.08 19.22
C ILE A 273 4.08 14.32 20.50
N ILE A 274 4.80 14.66 21.58
CA ILE A 274 4.22 14.81 22.91
C ILE A 274 4.52 16.20 23.49
N GLY A 275 3.45 16.94 23.80
CA GLY A 275 3.54 18.26 24.41
C GLY A 275 3.78 18.23 25.93
N ALA A 276 4.74 19.02 26.40
CA ALA A 276 5.01 19.28 27.81
C ALA A 276 5.03 20.80 28.09
N PRO A 277 3.88 21.48 28.02
CA PRO A 277 3.80 22.94 28.00
C PRO A 277 4.31 23.59 29.28
N GLY A 278 4.28 22.89 30.42
CA GLY A 278 4.82 23.42 31.67
C GLY A 278 6.35 23.57 31.66
N SER A 279 7.03 22.79 30.81
CA SER A 279 8.48 22.91 30.55
C SER A 279 8.82 23.79 29.34
N GLY A 280 7.82 24.14 28.52
CA GLY A 280 8.00 24.80 27.23
C GLY A 280 8.64 23.91 26.16
N LYS A 281 8.50 22.58 26.26
CA LYS A 281 9.09 21.61 25.34
C LYS A 281 8.05 20.77 24.60
N VAL A 282 8.48 20.24 23.47
CA VAL A 282 7.84 19.16 22.72
C VAL A 282 8.87 18.03 22.64
N TYR A 283 8.44 16.80 22.87
CA TYR A 283 9.26 15.60 22.72
C TYR A 283 8.83 14.87 21.46
N VAL A 284 9.80 14.46 20.64
CA VAL A 284 9.60 13.56 19.50
C VAL A 284 10.22 12.22 19.90
N ARG A 285 9.45 11.15 19.79
CA ARG A 285 9.92 9.78 20.01
C ARG A 285 9.71 9.03 18.70
N LEU A 286 10.82 8.58 18.13
CA LEU A 286 10.77 7.77 16.92
C LEU A 286 10.15 6.42 17.23
N GLY A 287 9.34 5.92 16.29
CA GLY A 287 8.91 4.53 16.23
C GLY A 287 10.11 3.60 16.22
N THR A 288 9.89 2.31 16.46
CA THR A 288 10.97 1.32 16.32
C THR A 288 10.48 0.18 15.47
N GLY A 289 10.98 0.11 14.23
CA GLY A 289 10.81 -1.08 13.41
C GLY A 289 11.40 -2.31 14.10
N THR A 290 10.62 -3.38 14.16
CA THR A 290 11.08 -4.67 14.67
C THR A 290 11.65 -5.49 13.52
N ASP A 291 12.94 -5.30 13.20
CA ASP A 291 13.70 -6.32 12.47
C ASP A 291 13.96 -7.50 13.42
N THR A 292 12.91 -8.28 13.71
CA THR A 292 12.95 -9.50 14.50
C THR A 292 12.05 -10.56 13.89
N ASP A 293 12.64 -11.34 12.98
CA ASP A 293 12.26 -12.73 12.80
C ASP A 293 12.30 -13.44 14.17
N THR A 294 11.11 -13.69 14.73
CA THR A 294 10.92 -14.43 15.98
C THR A 294 9.85 -15.50 15.80
N GLY A 295 10.10 -16.44 14.89
CA GLY A 295 9.51 -17.77 14.95
C GLY A 295 10.39 -18.74 15.75
N THR A 296 9.89 -19.28 16.87
CA THR A 296 10.48 -20.48 17.50
C THR A 296 10.26 -21.70 16.61
N ASP A 297 11.35 -22.29 16.11
CA ASP A 297 11.33 -23.56 15.40
C ASP A 297 11.35 -24.75 16.36
N THR A 298 10.39 -25.65 16.17
CA THR A 298 10.49 -27.05 16.61
C THR A 298 10.12 -27.95 15.43
N GLY A 299 11.04 -28.10 14.46
CA GLY A 299 11.01 -29.13 13.43
C GLY A 299 11.92 -28.86 12.23
N THR A 300 12.76 -29.86 11.89
CA THR A 300 13.59 -30.00 10.68
C THR A 300 14.64 -28.91 10.41
N ASP A 301 15.92 -29.29 10.54
CA ASP A 301 17.04 -28.42 10.15
C ASP A 301 17.04 -28.23 8.64
N THR A 302 17.05 -26.96 8.21
CA THR A 302 17.06 -26.54 6.79
C THR A 302 18.21 -25.56 6.52
N GLY A 303 19.21 -25.52 7.41
CA GLY A 303 20.40 -24.67 7.26
C GLY A 303 21.48 -25.26 6.35
N THR A 304 22.27 -24.39 5.72
CA THR A 304 23.52 -24.77 5.02
C THR A 304 24.68 -24.82 6.02
N ASP A 305 25.27 -25.98 6.28
CA ASP A 305 26.48 -26.09 7.12
C ASP A 305 27.77 -26.05 6.26
N THR A 306 28.82 -25.45 6.81
CA THR A 306 30.15 -25.38 6.18
C THR A 306 31.19 -25.86 7.19
N GLY A 307 31.33 -27.18 7.33
CA GLY A 307 32.21 -27.81 8.31
C GLY A 307 32.37 -29.32 8.13
N THR A 308 33.30 -29.95 8.88
CA THR A 308 33.46 -31.42 8.88
C THR A 308 32.65 -32.00 10.03
N ASP A 309 31.55 -32.71 9.74
CA ASP A 309 30.76 -33.39 10.76
C ASP A 309 31.31 -34.81 11.05
N THR A 310 31.18 -35.24 12.31
CA THR A 310 31.50 -36.60 12.77
C THR A 310 30.41 -37.07 13.75
N GLY A 311 29.17 -37.09 13.28
CA GLY A 311 27.97 -37.53 14.00
C GLY A 311 27.41 -38.89 13.53
N THR A 312 26.33 -39.34 14.15
CA THR A 312 25.51 -40.49 13.69
C THR A 312 24.06 -40.04 13.80
N ASP A 313 23.39 -39.81 12.68
CA ASP A 313 22.01 -39.34 12.66
C ASP A 313 21.01 -40.49 12.45
N THR A 314 19.76 -40.28 12.84
CA THR A 314 18.72 -41.32 12.82
C THR A 314 17.36 -40.83 12.27
N GLU A 315 17.25 -39.60 11.74
CA GLU A 315 16.04 -39.07 11.06
C GLU A 315 16.38 -38.20 9.82
N THR A 316 15.35 -37.81 9.03
CA THR A 316 15.40 -37.21 7.67
C THR A 316 16.16 -35.87 7.58
N ASP A 317 17.16 -35.80 6.68
CA ASP A 317 17.94 -34.60 6.35
C ASP A 317 17.48 -33.97 5.00
N THR A 318 17.43 -32.65 4.92
CA THR A 318 17.03 -31.87 3.73
C THR A 318 18.00 -30.71 3.39
N GLY A 319 19.16 -30.63 4.06
CA GLY A 319 20.17 -29.58 3.89
C GLY A 319 21.09 -29.72 2.67
N THR A 320 22.02 -28.77 2.50
CA THR A 320 23.12 -28.83 1.51
C THR A 320 24.44 -28.86 2.26
N ASP A 321 25.19 -29.97 2.19
CA ASP A 321 26.50 -30.10 2.82
C ASP A 321 27.64 -29.81 1.82
N THR A 322 28.67 -29.14 2.31
CA THR A 322 29.90 -28.82 1.58
C THR A 322 31.11 -29.29 2.39
N GLY A 323 31.26 -30.62 2.54
CA GLY A 323 32.22 -31.24 3.46
C GLY A 323 32.77 -32.61 3.03
N THR A 324 33.46 -33.29 3.95
CA THR A 324 33.88 -34.71 3.80
C THR A 324 33.25 -35.47 4.95
N ASP A 325 32.21 -36.25 4.68
CA ASP A 325 31.53 -37.06 5.69
C ASP A 325 32.19 -38.44 5.88
N THR A 326 32.21 -38.91 7.12
CA THR A 326 32.71 -40.24 7.52
C THR A 326 31.75 -41.02 8.42
N GLY A 327 30.46 -40.61 8.48
CA GLY A 327 29.40 -41.20 9.30
C GLY A 327 28.76 -42.49 8.74
N THR A 328 27.73 -42.99 9.44
CA THR A 328 26.88 -44.12 9.00
C THR A 328 25.44 -43.68 9.19
N ASP A 329 24.70 -43.45 8.10
CA ASP A 329 23.33 -42.97 8.15
C ASP A 329 22.30 -44.11 7.99
N THR A 330 21.16 -43.94 8.64
CA THR A 330 20.00 -44.83 8.62
C THR A 330 18.72 -44.00 8.48
N GLY A 331 18.56 -43.28 7.37
CA GLY A 331 17.46 -42.32 7.11
C GLY A 331 16.98 -42.25 5.64
N THR A 332 16.14 -41.27 5.30
CA THR A 332 15.74 -40.93 3.90
C THR A 332 16.36 -39.58 3.59
N ASP A 333 17.20 -39.49 2.56
CA ASP A 333 17.93 -38.28 2.17
C ASP A 333 17.27 -37.61 0.95
N THR A 334 17.13 -36.29 1.01
CA THR A 334 16.52 -35.45 -0.03
C THR A 334 17.36 -34.21 -0.37
N GLY A 335 18.57 -34.08 0.19
CA GLY A 335 19.48 -32.94 0.03
C GLY A 335 20.33 -32.96 -1.26
N THR A 336 21.27 -32.01 -1.37
CA THR A 336 22.25 -31.93 -2.47
C THR A 336 23.67 -32.02 -1.89
N ASP A 337 24.41 -33.10 -2.18
CA ASP A 337 25.79 -33.27 -1.73
C ASP A 337 26.80 -32.85 -2.83
N THR A 338 27.83 -32.13 -2.40
CA THR A 338 28.94 -31.64 -3.24
C THR A 338 30.32 -32.12 -2.77
N GLY A 339 30.37 -33.13 -1.88
CA GLY A 339 31.56 -33.67 -1.22
C GLY A 339 32.10 -35.01 -1.73
N THR A 340 32.92 -35.68 -0.91
CA THR A 340 33.43 -37.05 -1.15
C THR A 340 32.94 -37.94 0.00
N ASP A 341 31.97 -38.81 -0.27
CA ASP A 341 31.45 -39.75 0.71
C ASP A 341 32.29 -41.05 0.78
N THR A 342 32.52 -41.52 2.00
CA THR A 342 33.23 -42.76 2.30
C THR A 342 32.47 -43.70 3.26
N GLY A 343 31.21 -43.38 3.57
CA GLY A 343 30.32 -44.09 4.50
C GLY A 343 29.61 -45.34 3.95
N THR A 344 28.68 -45.88 4.72
CA THR A 344 27.80 -47.00 4.29
C THR A 344 26.36 -46.59 4.54
N ASP A 345 25.61 -46.30 3.49
CA ASP A 345 24.21 -45.89 3.58
C ASP A 345 23.24 -47.09 3.52
N THR A 346 22.17 -47.01 4.30
CA THR A 346 21.05 -47.95 4.30
C THR A 346 19.71 -47.19 4.32
N GLY A 347 19.43 -46.44 3.24
CA GLY A 347 18.24 -45.58 3.07
C GLY A 347 17.61 -45.57 1.66
N THR A 348 16.64 -44.69 1.42
CA THR A 348 16.10 -44.36 0.08
C THR A 348 16.53 -42.94 -0.25
N ASP A 349 17.35 -42.78 -1.28
CA ASP A 349 17.91 -41.50 -1.73
C ASP A 349 17.05 -40.90 -2.86
N THR A 350 16.74 -39.61 -2.77
CA THR A 350 16.01 -38.83 -3.79
C THR A 350 16.67 -37.48 -4.10
N GLY A 351 17.89 -37.24 -3.62
CA GLY A 351 18.68 -36.02 -3.81
C GLY A 351 19.47 -35.98 -5.13
N THR A 352 20.26 -34.92 -5.33
CA THR A 352 21.14 -34.75 -6.51
C THR A 352 22.61 -34.86 -6.09
N ASP A 353 23.26 -35.99 -6.35
CA ASP A 353 24.69 -36.19 -6.04
C ASP A 353 25.59 -35.68 -7.20
N THR A 354 26.54 -34.81 -6.87
CA THR A 354 27.56 -34.31 -7.81
C THR A 354 28.99 -34.69 -7.43
N GLY A 355 29.15 -35.45 -6.34
CA GLY A 355 30.40 -35.92 -5.75
C GLY A 355 30.93 -37.25 -6.33
N THR A 356 31.94 -37.83 -5.67
CA THR A 356 32.53 -39.13 -6.08
C THR A 356 32.27 -40.18 -5.01
N ASP A 357 31.25 -41.02 -5.19
CA ASP A 357 30.92 -42.10 -4.25
C ASP A 357 31.89 -43.30 -4.37
N THR A 358 32.40 -43.76 -3.22
CA THR A 358 33.25 -44.96 -3.09
C THR A 358 32.71 -46.00 -2.11
N GLY A 359 31.51 -45.75 -1.54
CA GLY A 359 30.80 -46.59 -0.59
C GLY A 359 30.05 -47.76 -1.25
N THR A 360 29.26 -48.48 -0.44
CA THR A 360 28.48 -49.65 -0.90
C THR A 360 26.99 -49.38 -0.70
N ASP A 361 26.29 -48.94 -1.74
CA ASP A 361 24.84 -48.67 -1.70
C ASP A 361 23.99 -49.95 -1.89
N THR A 362 22.88 -50.05 -1.15
CA THR A 362 21.90 -51.14 -1.21
C THR A 362 20.43 -50.69 -1.42
N GLY A 363 20.19 -49.42 -1.77
CA GLY A 363 18.86 -48.81 -2.04
C GLY A 363 18.36 -48.86 -3.49
N THR A 364 17.12 -48.40 -3.74
CA THR A 364 16.46 -48.38 -5.07
C THR A 364 16.38 -46.97 -5.64
N ASP A 365 17.15 -46.71 -6.70
CA ASP A 365 17.12 -45.46 -7.48
C ASP A 365 15.99 -45.46 -8.53
N THR A 366 15.26 -44.35 -8.64
CA THR A 366 14.09 -44.21 -9.53
C THR A 366 14.18 -42.97 -10.43
N GLU A 367 14.88 -43.08 -11.56
CA GLU A 367 14.70 -42.12 -12.66
C GLU A 367 13.30 -42.25 -13.28
N THR A 368 12.52 -41.16 -13.29
CA THR A 368 11.31 -41.04 -14.12
C THR A 368 11.26 -39.72 -14.89
N VAL A 369 11.18 -39.81 -16.22
CA VAL A 369 10.79 -38.70 -17.12
C VAL A 369 9.27 -38.63 -17.19
N ASN A 370 8.64 -37.50 -16.84
CA ASN A 370 7.42 -37.03 -17.53
C ASN A 370 7.10 -35.54 -17.30
N VAL A 371 6.74 -34.88 -18.41
CA VAL A 371 6.26 -33.50 -18.65
C VAL A 371 5.51 -32.85 -17.47
N ASN A 372 6.11 -31.83 -16.84
CA ASN A 372 5.39 -30.90 -15.96
C ASN A 372 4.69 -29.85 -16.84
N ASP A 373 3.35 -29.83 -16.81
CA ASP A 373 2.59 -28.71 -17.38
C ASP A 373 2.69 -27.51 -16.43
N PHE A 374 3.58 -26.56 -16.73
CA PHE A 374 3.79 -25.35 -15.92
C PHE A 374 2.59 -24.40 -15.92
N LEU A 375 1.70 -24.52 -16.90
CA LEU A 375 0.54 -23.66 -17.08
C LEU A 375 -0.65 -24.48 -17.56
N SER A 376 -1.76 -24.41 -16.81
CA SER A 376 -2.99 -25.13 -17.13
C SER A 376 -4.23 -24.24 -17.01
N LEU A 377 -5.22 -24.45 -17.88
CA LEU A 377 -6.51 -23.77 -17.79
C LEU A 377 -7.45 -24.59 -16.89
N ILE A 378 -7.77 -24.10 -15.70
CA ILE A 378 -8.53 -24.84 -14.68
C ILE A 378 -10.02 -24.47 -14.63
N SER A 379 -10.40 -23.37 -15.26
CA SER A 379 -11.79 -22.98 -15.54
C SER A 379 -11.85 -22.13 -16.82
N ASP A 380 -13.03 -21.67 -17.24
CA ASP A 380 -13.23 -20.95 -18.52
C ASP A 380 -12.25 -19.78 -18.77
N ASN A 381 -11.69 -19.19 -17.72
CA ASN A 381 -10.82 -18.02 -17.77
C ASN A 381 -9.80 -17.93 -16.62
N VAL A 382 -9.59 -19.01 -15.85
CA VAL A 382 -8.59 -19.07 -14.76
C VAL A 382 -7.48 -20.04 -15.12
N PHE A 383 -6.25 -19.55 -15.08
CA PHE A 383 -5.05 -20.35 -15.30
C PHE A 383 -4.42 -20.71 -13.96
N ASN A 384 -3.82 -21.89 -13.86
CA ASN A 384 -3.00 -22.26 -12.70
C ASN A 384 -1.56 -22.46 -13.16
N ILE A 385 -0.65 -21.84 -12.42
CA ILE A 385 0.80 -21.96 -12.60
C ILE A 385 1.32 -23.02 -11.64
N LYS A 386 2.20 -23.92 -12.11
CA LYS A 386 2.83 -24.94 -11.26
C LYS A 386 4.29 -25.11 -11.63
N ASP A 387 5.14 -25.29 -10.64
CA ASP A 387 6.52 -25.75 -10.81
C ASP A 387 7.02 -26.41 -9.51
N ASN A 388 8.09 -27.19 -9.64
CA ASN A 388 8.85 -27.83 -8.59
C ASN A 388 9.72 -26.83 -7.81
N ASP A 389 10.21 -25.75 -8.45
CA ASP A 389 11.17 -24.80 -7.86
C ASP A 389 10.51 -23.59 -7.16
N GLY A 390 9.20 -23.64 -6.92
CA GLY A 390 8.46 -22.63 -6.15
C GLY A 390 8.09 -21.34 -6.89
N LYS A 391 8.75 -21.00 -8.02
CA LYS A 391 8.45 -19.82 -8.84
C LYS A 391 8.46 -20.12 -10.34
N VAL A 392 7.62 -19.44 -11.11
CA VAL A 392 7.50 -19.61 -12.58
C VAL A 392 7.48 -18.26 -13.26
N THR A 393 8.11 -18.17 -14.42
CA THR A 393 8.00 -16.98 -15.27
C THR A 393 6.99 -17.16 -16.39
N LEU A 394 6.13 -16.17 -16.56
CA LEU A 394 5.16 -16.09 -17.64
C LEU A 394 5.65 -15.07 -18.67
N GLU A 395 5.96 -15.54 -19.87
CA GLU A 395 6.24 -14.67 -21.02
C GLU A 395 4.93 -14.34 -21.73
N VAL A 396 4.61 -13.06 -21.85
CA VAL A 396 3.47 -12.56 -22.62
C VAL A 396 3.96 -11.80 -23.84
N LYS A 397 3.45 -12.14 -25.03
CA LYS A 397 3.84 -11.53 -26.32
C LYS A 397 2.64 -11.04 -27.09
N LEU A 398 2.75 -9.85 -27.67
CA LEU A 398 1.77 -9.34 -28.61
C LEU A 398 1.90 -10.05 -29.96
N THR A 399 0.82 -10.67 -30.44
CA THR A 399 0.81 -11.47 -31.68
C THR A 399 -0.08 -10.88 -32.77
N GLY A 400 -0.99 -9.96 -32.43
CA GLY A 400 -1.83 -9.25 -33.37
C GLY A 400 -2.74 -8.25 -32.67
N PHE A 401 -3.24 -7.28 -33.43
CA PHE A 401 -4.19 -6.28 -32.95
C PHE A 401 -4.97 -5.66 -34.11
N ASN A 402 -6.18 -5.19 -33.84
CA ASN A 402 -7.08 -4.54 -34.81
C ASN A 402 -8.00 -3.52 -34.12
N PHE A 403 -7.42 -2.51 -33.48
CA PHE A 403 -8.16 -1.52 -32.69
C PHE A 403 -7.92 -0.08 -33.18
N ASN A 404 -8.80 0.83 -32.76
CA ASN A 404 -8.71 2.28 -33.05
C ASN A 404 -8.39 3.14 -31.81
N GLY A 405 -8.19 2.53 -30.65
CA GLY A 405 -7.84 3.20 -29.38
C GLY A 405 -6.53 2.66 -28.81
N PHE A 406 -6.38 2.67 -27.50
CA PHE A 406 -5.27 1.98 -26.83
C PHE A 406 -5.82 1.07 -25.74
N TYR A 407 -5.08 0.00 -25.46
CA TYR A 407 -5.40 -0.92 -24.39
C TYR A 407 -4.23 -1.08 -23.44
N GLU A 408 -4.56 -1.36 -22.20
CA GLU A 408 -3.60 -1.92 -21.25
C GLU A 408 -4.06 -3.30 -20.81
N ILE A 409 -3.18 -4.28 -20.92
CA ILE A 409 -3.45 -5.63 -20.47
C ILE A 409 -2.74 -5.88 -19.13
N GLY A 410 -3.45 -6.47 -18.20
CA GLY A 410 -2.92 -6.85 -16.90
C GLY A 410 -3.35 -8.25 -16.48
N VAL A 411 -2.70 -8.75 -15.44
CA VAL A 411 -2.91 -10.08 -14.85
C VAL A 411 -2.94 -9.96 -13.33
N PHE A 412 -3.80 -10.73 -12.67
CA PHE A 412 -3.94 -10.70 -11.21
C PHE A 412 -4.18 -12.11 -10.69
N THR A 413 -3.86 -12.32 -9.42
CA THR A 413 -4.09 -13.58 -8.72
C THR A 413 -5.52 -13.66 -8.18
N VAL A 414 -6.07 -14.88 -8.16
CA VAL A 414 -7.39 -15.20 -7.61
C VAL A 414 -7.30 -16.35 -6.62
N ASP A 415 -8.26 -16.40 -5.69
CA ASP A 415 -8.27 -17.36 -4.59
C ASP A 415 -8.49 -18.80 -5.09
N ASP A 416 -9.31 -18.97 -6.13
CA ASP A 416 -9.77 -20.28 -6.58
C ASP A 416 -10.16 -20.33 -8.08
N ALA A 417 -10.56 -21.52 -8.54
CA ALA A 417 -11.00 -21.77 -9.92
C ALA A 417 -12.26 -20.98 -10.33
N SER A 418 -13.04 -20.46 -9.37
CA SER A 418 -14.19 -19.60 -9.66
C SER A 418 -13.78 -18.14 -9.90
N GLY A 419 -12.51 -17.81 -9.67
CA GLY A 419 -11.95 -16.50 -9.93
C GLY A 419 -12.25 -15.48 -8.83
N LYS A 420 -12.48 -15.93 -7.58
CA LYS A 420 -12.73 -15.02 -6.46
C LYS A 420 -11.50 -14.22 -6.06
N ILE A 421 -11.75 -13.05 -5.47
CA ILE A 421 -10.72 -12.27 -4.78
C ILE A 421 -11.26 -11.90 -3.42
N ASP A 422 -10.58 -12.34 -2.37
CA ASP A 422 -10.98 -12.14 -0.97
C ASP A 422 -12.46 -12.52 -0.75
N GLY A 423 -12.89 -13.63 -1.36
CA GLY A 423 -14.25 -14.13 -1.27
C GLY A 423 -15.30 -13.50 -2.21
N ILE A 424 -14.98 -12.41 -2.91
CA ILE A 424 -15.90 -11.71 -3.84
C ILE A 424 -15.88 -12.40 -5.19
N VAL A 425 -17.05 -12.73 -5.75
CA VAL A 425 -17.12 -13.40 -7.06
C VAL A 425 -17.05 -12.40 -8.22
N PRO A 426 -16.55 -12.83 -9.40
CA PRO A 426 -16.49 -11.97 -10.58
C PRO A 426 -17.85 -11.35 -10.93
N GLY A 427 -17.88 -10.02 -11.03
CA GLY A 427 -19.08 -9.24 -11.38
C GLY A 427 -19.87 -8.71 -10.19
N GLU A 428 -19.51 -9.05 -8.96
CA GLU A 428 -20.03 -8.37 -7.76
C GLU A 428 -19.41 -6.98 -7.59
N PRO A 429 -20.11 -6.03 -6.92
CA PRO A 429 -19.55 -4.74 -6.57
C PRO A 429 -18.22 -4.88 -5.81
N GLY A 430 -17.23 -4.05 -6.14
CA GLY A 430 -15.90 -4.09 -5.52
C GLY A 430 -14.93 -5.12 -6.11
N TYR A 431 -15.40 -6.05 -6.96
CA TYR A 431 -14.52 -7.04 -7.60
C TYR A 431 -13.47 -6.38 -8.50
N ALA A 432 -13.90 -5.40 -9.30
CA ALA A 432 -13.04 -4.79 -10.31
C ALA A 432 -11.89 -4.01 -9.67
N GLU A 433 -12.20 -3.23 -8.63
CA GLU A 433 -11.26 -2.43 -7.86
C GLU A 433 -10.20 -3.33 -7.19
N LYS A 434 -10.62 -4.43 -6.54
CA LYS A 434 -9.69 -5.40 -5.96
C LYS A 434 -8.81 -6.11 -7.00
N ALA A 435 -9.39 -6.45 -8.14
CA ALA A 435 -8.64 -7.09 -9.23
C ALA A 435 -7.56 -6.15 -9.80
N LEU A 436 -7.87 -4.87 -9.98
CA LEU A 436 -6.90 -3.87 -10.44
C LEU A 436 -5.84 -3.57 -9.38
N ALA A 437 -6.20 -3.50 -8.10
CA ALA A 437 -5.24 -3.29 -7.00
C ALA A 437 -4.23 -4.45 -6.85
N LYS A 438 -4.67 -5.70 -7.12
CA LYS A 438 -3.78 -6.88 -7.21
C LYS A 438 -3.14 -7.06 -8.60
N GLY A 439 -3.44 -6.17 -9.54
CA GLY A 439 -3.04 -6.27 -10.94
C GLY A 439 -1.56 -6.02 -11.16
N GLN A 440 -0.93 -6.87 -11.95
CA GLN A 440 0.37 -6.65 -12.54
C GLN A 440 0.19 -6.20 -14.00
N ILE A 441 0.82 -5.09 -14.36
CA ILE A 441 0.80 -4.57 -15.73
C ILE A 441 1.66 -5.47 -16.62
N ILE A 442 1.09 -5.91 -17.75
CA ILE A 442 1.84 -6.67 -18.75
C ILE A 442 2.45 -5.68 -19.76
N PHE A 443 1.60 -4.94 -20.47
CA PHE A 443 1.98 -3.80 -21.31
C PHE A 443 0.73 -3.04 -21.80
N SER A 444 0.94 -1.80 -22.24
CA SER A 444 0.00 -1.02 -23.02
C SER A 444 0.33 -1.12 -24.51
N THR A 445 -0.71 -1.09 -25.35
CA THR A 445 -0.57 -1.02 -26.79
C THR A 445 -0.72 0.41 -27.29
N ILE A 446 -0.03 0.76 -28.36
CA ILE A 446 -0.09 2.10 -28.97
C ILE A 446 -0.56 2.02 -30.43
N THR A 447 -1.06 3.15 -30.96
CA THR A 447 -1.38 3.31 -32.39
C THR A 447 -0.33 4.17 -33.09
N ASN A 448 -0.48 4.43 -34.39
CA ASN A 448 0.40 5.32 -35.16
C ASN A 448 1.89 5.03 -34.94
N LEU A 449 2.37 3.85 -35.31
CA LEU A 449 3.70 3.45 -34.92
C LEU A 449 4.83 4.29 -35.55
N PRO A 450 5.82 4.72 -34.73
CA PRO A 450 7.01 5.35 -35.24
C PRO A 450 7.75 4.45 -36.22
N ALA A 451 8.30 5.06 -37.27
CA ALA A 451 9.06 4.34 -38.28
C ALA A 451 10.19 3.50 -37.63
N GLY A 452 10.18 2.19 -37.90
CA GLY A 452 11.20 1.26 -37.39
C GLY A 452 10.91 0.68 -36.00
N PHE A 453 9.82 1.07 -35.34
CA PHE A 453 9.32 0.40 -34.15
C PHE A 453 8.39 -0.76 -34.55
N ASP A 454 8.56 -1.90 -33.90
CA ASP A 454 7.77 -3.11 -34.17
C ASP A 454 7.00 -3.51 -32.91
N LEU A 455 5.68 -3.27 -32.92
CA LEU A 455 4.77 -3.69 -31.84
C LEU A 455 4.83 -5.19 -31.54
N THR A 456 5.09 -6.03 -32.54
CA THR A 456 5.14 -7.48 -32.34
C THR A 456 6.42 -7.95 -31.64
N SER A 457 7.38 -7.03 -31.45
CA SER A 457 8.56 -7.27 -30.62
C SER A 457 8.31 -7.01 -29.13
N LEU A 458 7.12 -6.50 -28.77
CA LEU A 458 6.73 -6.30 -27.38
C LEU A 458 6.52 -7.64 -26.69
N GLY A 459 7.25 -7.81 -25.60
CA GLY A 459 7.19 -8.95 -24.72
C GLY A 459 7.38 -8.49 -23.29
N ARG A 460 6.83 -9.29 -22.38
CA ARG A 460 6.92 -9.06 -20.95
C ARG A 460 7.17 -10.38 -20.25
N LEU A 461 8.16 -10.41 -19.37
CA LEU A 461 8.32 -11.47 -18.38
C LEU A 461 7.73 -11.01 -17.04
N LEU A 462 6.96 -11.90 -16.42
CA LEU A 462 6.36 -11.73 -15.10
C LEU A 462 6.66 -12.98 -14.26
N GLU A 463 6.92 -12.80 -12.98
CA GLU A 463 7.21 -13.89 -12.05
C GLU A 463 6.00 -14.12 -11.13
N PHE A 464 5.66 -15.39 -10.93
CA PHE A 464 4.56 -15.83 -10.08
C PHE A 464 5.00 -16.98 -9.18
N ASN A 465 4.30 -17.15 -8.07
CA ASN A 465 4.54 -18.28 -7.18
C ASN A 465 3.89 -19.55 -7.77
N SER A 466 4.50 -20.70 -7.47
CA SER A 466 3.91 -21.99 -7.79
C SER A 466 2.55 -22.13 -7.09
N ASN A 467 1.56 -22.61 -7.83
CA ASN A 467 0.13 -22.71 -7.48
C ASN A 467 -0.69 -21.42 -7.54
N ASP A 468 -0.13 -20.30 -8.00
CA ASP A 468 -0.94 -19.11 -8.27
C ASP A 468 -2.04 -19.41 -9.31
N ASN A 469 -3.24 -18.94 -9.03
CA ASN A 469 -4.34 -18.92 -9.99
C ASN A 469 -4.42 -17.53 -10.60
N LEU A 470 -4.36 -17.43 -11.93
CA LEU A 470 -4.27 -16.18 -12.66
C LEU A 470 -5.52 -15.91 -13.49
N ARG A 471 -5.92 -14.64 -13.53
CA ARG A 471 -6.89 -14.09 -14.48
C ARG A 471 -6.34 -12.84 -15.13
N PHE A 472 -6.85 -12.54 -16.31
CA PHE A 472 -6.43 -11.38 -17.10
C PHE A 472 -7.56 -10.38 -17.24
N TYR A 473 -7.19 -9.11 -17.37
CA TYR A 473 -8.09 -8.01 -17.69
C TYR A 473 -7.50 -7.12 -18.78
N LEU A 474 -8.37 -6.36 -19.41
CA LEU A 474 -8.04 -5.34 -20.39
C LEU A 474 -8.67 -4.01 -19.96
N VAL A 475 -7.91 -2.94 -19.92
CA VAL A 475 -8.43 -1.57 -19.77
C VAL A 475 -8.47 -0.93 -21.13
N LYS A 476 -9.66 -0.47 -21.53
CA LYS A 476 -9.88 0.26 -22.78
C LYS A 476 -9.74 1.77 -22.59
N ASP A 477 -9.05 2.45 -23.51
CA ASP A 477 -8.95 3.91 -23.54
C ASP A 477 -8.48 4.51 -22.19
N GLY A 478 -7.64 3.78 -21.46
CA GLY A 478 -7.09 4.13 -20.15
C GLY A 478 -6.04 3.13 -19.69
N SER A 479 -5.62 3.29 -18.44
CA SER A 479 -4.72 2.40 -17.71
C SER A 479 -5.33 1.95 -16.39
N THR A 480 -4.73 0.95 -15.79
CA THR A 480 -5.02 0.49 -14.43
C THR A 480 -4.90 1.66 -13.46
N ASP A 481 -3.84 2.45 -13.57
CA ASP A 481 -3.61 3.64 -12.75
C ASP A 481 -4.70 4.68 -12.97
N SER A 482 -5.10 4.95 -14.21
CA SER A 482 -6.15 5.94 -14.48
C SER A 482 -7.53 5.47 -14.01
N VAL A 483 -7.81 4.16 -13.99
CA VAL A 483 -9.05 3.62 -13.44
C VAL A 483 -9.06 3.70 -11.91
N LEU A 484 -7.99 3.28 -11.24
CA LEU A 484 -7.87 3.36 -9.78
C LEU A 484 -7.96 4.81 -9.27
N ASN A 485 -7.43 5.76 -10.05
CA ASN A 485 -7.52 7.20 -9.76
C ASN A 485 -8.80 7.87 -10.29
N LYS A 486 -9.79 7.10 -10.77
CA LYS A 486 -11.10 7.59 -11.25
C LYS A 486 -11.04 8.55 -12.46
N ASN A 487 -9.90 8.60 -13.15
CA ASN A 487 -9.72 9.33 -14.42
C ASN A 487 -10.28 8.56 -15.63
N THR A 488 -10.36 7.23 -15.52
CA THR A 488 -11.02 6.35 -16.49
C THR A 488 -12.18 5.60 -15.81
N PRO A 489 -13.38 5.55 -16.42
CA PRO A 489 -14.50 4.81 -15.84
C PRO A 489 -14.19 3.33 -15.66
N ILE A 490 -14.60 2.75 -14.53
CA ILE A 490 -14.45 1.30 -14.25
C ILE A 490 -15.12 0.42 -15.32
N GLY A 491 -16.14 0.95 -16.03
CA GLY A 491 -16.80 0.27 -17.15
C GLY A 491 -15.89 0.04 -18.37
N ASN A 492 -14.71 0.65 -18.41
CA ASN A 492 -13.70 0.40 -19.43
C ASN A 492 -12.84 -0.85 -19.14
N VAL A 493 -13.02 -1.48 -17.97
CA VAL A 493 -12.32 -2.71 -17.60
C VAL A 493 -13.09 -3.92 -18.12
N LEU A 494 -12.45 -4.70 -18.98
CA LEU A 494 -12.96 -5.96 -19.50
C LEU A 494 -12.24 -7.12 -18.82
N PHE A 495 -12.96 -7.89 -18.02
CA PHE A 495 -12.44 -9.13 -17.47
C PHE A 495 -12.55 -10.26 -18.50
N ALA A 496 -11.53 -11.11 -18.56
CA ALA A 496 -11.53 -12.33 -19.36
C ALA A 496 -12.77 -13.16 -19.05
N ASN A 497 -13.60 -13.45 -20.05
CA ASN A 497 -14.69 -14.42 -20.04
C ASN A 497 -15.01 -14.85 -21.49
N PRO A 498 -15.82 -15.90 -21.73
CA PRO A 498 -16.05 -16.42 -23.09
C PRO A 498 -16.66 -15.43 -24.10
N SER A 499 -17.21 -14.30 -23.66
CA SER A 499 -17.73 -13.24 -24.53
C SER A 499 -16.73 -12.12 -24.83
N THR A 500 -15.68 -11.97 -24.01
CA THR A 500 -14.67 -10.90 -24.14
C THR A 500 -13.30 -11.43 -24.54
N VAL A 501 -13.02 -12.72 -24.33
CA VAL A 501 -11.78 -13.37 -24.75
C VAL A 501 -12.02 -14.78 -25.22
N LYS A 502 -11.33 -15.15 -26.30
CA LYS A 502 -11.21 -16.51 -26.78
C LYS A 502 -9.84 -17.06 -26.39
N ILE A 503 -9.85 -18.06 -25.51
CA ILE A 503 -8.65 -18.75 -25.05
C ILE A 503 -8.43 -19.99 -25.90
N THR A 504 -7.21 -20.16 -26.44
CA THR A 504 -6.84 -21.37 -27.20
C THR A 504 -5.57 -21.97 -26.61
N ASP A 505 -5.63 -23.24 -26.24
CA ASP A 505 -4.44 -24.02 -25.87
C ASP A 505 -3.58 -24.26 -27.12
N LEU A 506 -2.31 -23.83 -27.05
CA LEU A 506 -1.33 -23.98 -28.11
C LEU A 506 -0.38 -25.17 -27.86
N GLY A 507 -0.52 -25.84 -26.72
CA GLY A 507 0.39 -26.86 -26.20
C GLY A 507 1.70 -26.27 -25.67
N SER A 508 2.53 -27.12 -25.06
CA SER A 508 3.84 -26.74 -24.52
C SER A 508 3.77 -25.56 -23.53
N ASN A 509 2.84 -25.63 -22.57
CA ASN A 509 2.62 -24.60 -21.54
C ASN A 509 2.31 -23.21 -22.12
N SER A 510 1.59 -23.16 -23.25
CA SER A 510 1.27 -21.92 -23.94
C SER A 510 -0.20 -21.82 -24.35
N PHE A 511 -0.76 -20.62 -24.22
CA PHE A 511 -2.12 -20.28 -24.62
C PHE A 511 -2.14 -18.99 -25.43
N SER A 512 -3.10 -18.85 -26.35
CA SER A 512 -3.46 -17.55 -26.92
C SER A 512 -4.67 -16.96 -26.19
N LEU A 513 -4.62 -15.67 -25.91
CA LEU A 513 -5.74 -14.86 -25.40
C LEU A 513 -6.09 -13.84 -26.48
N ASN A 514 -7.23 -14.07 -27.12
CA ASN A 514 -7.72 -13.27 -28.24
C ASN A 514 -8.92 -12.47 -27.76
N TRP A 515 -8.76 -11.16 -27.56
CA TRP A 515 -9.75 -10.28 -26.96
C TRP A 515 -10.73 -9.68 -27.98
N GLU A 516 -11.94 -9.43 -27.49
CA GLU A 516 -13.04 -8.76 -28.16
C GLU A 516 -13.56 -7.66 -27.22
N ASP A 517 -13.54 -6.41 -27.68
CA ASP A 517 -13.96 -5.24 -26.90
C ASP A 517 -15.38 -4.73 -27.25
N GLY A 518 -16.05 -5.41 -28.19
CA GLY A 518 -17.39 -5.07 -28.68
C GLY A 518 -17.40 -3.98 -29.74
N SER A 519 -16.24 -3.49 -30.18
CA SER A 519 -16.09 -2.60 -31.33
C SER A 519 -15.73 -3.39 -32.60
N GLY A 520 -15.59 -2.71 -33.73
CA GLY A 520 -15.17 -3.38 -34.98
C GLY A 520 -16.07 -4.54 -35.41
N ASN A 521 -15.51 -5.76 -35.42
CA ASN A 521 -16.20 -7.00 -35.76
C ASN A 521 -16.55 -7.75 -34.45
N PRO A 522 -17.80 -7.66 -33.93
CA PRO A 522 -18.17 -8.08 -32.55
C PRO A 522 -18.12 -9.59 -32.25
N SER A 523 -17.44 -10.37 -33.09
CA SER A 523 -17.26 -11.81 -32.97
C SER A 523 -15.89 -12.22 -33.54
N GLY A 524 -15.00 -11.26 -33.75
CA GLY A 524 -13.72 -11.44 -34.41
C GLY A 524 -12.66 -11.94 -33.44
N PHE A 525 -12.72 -11.47 -32.18
CA PHE A 525 -11.65 -11.69 -31.19
C PHE A 525 -10.27 -11.34 -31.76
N ASP A 526 -10.21 -10.31 -32.60
CA ASP A 526 -9.00 -9.85 -33.29
C ASP A 526 -8.53 -8.47 -32.82
N ASP A 527 -9.24 -7.86 -31.85
CA ASP A 527 -8.93 -6.54 -31.31
C ASP A 527 -7.56 -6.53 -30.64
N LEU A 528 -7.30 -7.46 -29.73
CA LEU A 528 -5.98 -7.68 -29.12
C LEU A 528 -5.68 -9.18 -29.01
N GLN A 529 -4.55 -9.62 -29.54
CA GLN A 529 -4.15 -11.03 -29.53
C GLN A 529 -2.78 -11.17 -28.86
N VAL A 530 -2.75 -11.87 -27.73
CA VAL A 530 -1.50 -12.16 -27.01
C VAL A 530 -1.28 -13.66 -26.90
N GLN A 531 -0.03 -14.06 -26.88
CA GLN A 531 0.40 -15.40 -26.49
C GLN A 531 0.99 -15.32 -25.08
N ILE A 532 0.57 -16.22 -24.21
CA ILE A 532 1.20 -16.46 -22.91
C ILE A 532 1.94 -17.79 -22.94
N GLN A 533 3.09 -17.86 -22.29
CA GLN A 533 3.90 -19.07 -22.19
C GLN A 533 4.63 -19.12 -20.85
N ALA A 534 4.39 -20.18 -20.07
CA ALA A 534 5.18 -20.43 -18.86
C ALA A 534 6.55 -21.02 -19.23
N ASN A 535 7.58 -20.55 -18.55
CA ASN A 535 8.98 -20.92 -18.75
C ASN A 535 9.83 -20.60 -17.50
N ASP A 536 11.11 -20.94 -17.57
CA ASP A 536 12.14 -20.82 -16.54
C ASP A 536 13.16 -19.70 -16.83
N LYS A 537 12.79 -18.70 -17.65
CA LYS A 537 13.71 -17.60 -17.99
C LYS A 537 13.92 -16.70 -16.77
N SER A 538 15.15 -16.26 -16.58
CA SER A 538 15.46 -15.20 -15.62
C SER A 538 14.76 -13.89 -15.99
N MET A 539 14.24 -13.18 -14.98
CA MET A 539 13.70 -11.82 -15.16
C MET A 539 14.75 -10.87 -15.75
N PRO A 540 14.39 -10.02 -16.73
CA PRO A 540 15.32 -9.05 -17.29
C PRO A 540 15.80 -8.05 -16.24
N LEU A 541 17.02 -7.56 -16.38
CA LEU A 541 17.56 -6.58 -15.45
C LEU A 541 16.76 -5.27 -15.51
N GLY A 542 16.50 -4.65 -14.36
CA GLY A 542 15.76 -3.39 -14.25
C GLY A 542 14.25 -3.53 -14.07
N THR A 543 13.69 -4.73 -14.18
CA THR A 543 12.23 -4.88 -14.30
C THR A 543 11.48 -5.15 -13.00
N ALA A 544 12.15 -5.13 -11.84
CA ALA A 544 11.58 -5.59 -10.56
C ALA A 544 10.35 -4.79 -10.09
N LEU A 545 10.28 -3.50 -10.43
CA LEU A 545 9.14 -2.62 -10.09
C LEU A 545 8.11 -2.47 -11.20
N GLN A 546 8.39 -2.97 -12.42
CA GLN A 546 7.56 -2.70 -13.59
C GLN A 546 6.21 -3.41 -13.61
N SER A 547 5.96 -4.30 -12.64
CA SER A 547 4.65 -4.92 -12.40
C SER A 547 3.81 -4.17 -11.37
N LYS A 548 4.33 -3.10 -10.76
CA LYS A 548 3.62 -2.28 -9.76
C LYS A 548 2.91 -1.09 -10.44
N PRO A 549 1.87 -0.52 -9.81
CA PRO A 549 1.29 0.76 -10.21
C PRO A 549 2.36 1.85 -10.38
N GLN A 550 2.27 2.67 -11.44
CA GLN A 550 3.26 3.70 -11.77
C GLN A 550 4.71 3.17 -11.79
N GLY A 551 4.88 1.91 -12.24
CA GLY A 551 6.10 1.13 -12.15
C GLY A 551 7.10 1.35 -13.31
N GLU A 552 6.87 2.31 -14.21
CA GLU A 552 7.69 2.63 -15.40
C GLU A 552 9.11 3.09 -15.03
N SER A 553 9.93 2.18 -14.51
CA SER A 553 11.23 2.48 -13.91
C SER A 553 12.24 1.37 -14.20
N LEU A 554 13.52 1.66 -13.98
CA LEU A 554 14.60 0.70 -14.01
C LEU A 554 15.10 0.49 -12.58
N ASP A 555 14.72 -0.61 -11.95
CA ASP A 555 15.17 -0.96 -10.59
C ASP A 555 16.50 -1.72 -10.65
N LEU A 556 17.57 -1.03 -10.23
CA LEU A 556 18.92 -1.58 -10.13
C LEU A 556 19.41 -1.67 -8.69
N ARG A 557 18.52 -1.59 -7.68
CA ARG A 557 18.90 -1.63 -6.26
C ARG A 557 19.66 -2.90 -5.88
N GLY A 558 19.25 -4.05 -6.44
CA GLY A 558 19.91 -5.34 -6.23
C GLY A 558 21.27 -5.50 -6.92
N ILE A 559 21.76 -4.49 -7.65
CA ILE A 559 23.03 -4.56 -8.39
C ILE A 559 24.04 -3.65 -7.72
N THR A 560 25.23 -4.16 -7.43
CA THR A 560 26.31 -3.38 -6.79
C THR A 560 27.31 -2.80 -7.79
N SER A 561 27.40 -3.39 -8.98
CA SER A 561 28.27 -2.93 -10.07
C SER A 561 27.57 -1.90 -10.97
N ALA A 562 28.37 -1.26 -11.80
CA ALA A 562 27.84 -0.49 -12.93
C ALA A 562 27.08 -1.40 -13.92
N VAL A 563 26.08 -0.82 -14.59
CA VAL A 563 25.24 -1.48 -15.59
C VAL A 563 25.32 -0.69 -16.89
N THR A 564 25.65 -1.36 -18.00
CA THR A 564 25.57 -0.76 -19.34
C THR A 564 24.10 -0.60 -19.71
N ALA A 565 23.72 0.58 -20.17
CA ALA A 565 22.39 0.88 -20.66
C ALA A 565 22.45 1.33 -22.13
N ASP A 566 21.92 0.49 -23.00
CA ASP A 566 21.77 0.74 -24.43
C ASP A 566 20.33 1.19 -24.73
N PHE A 567 20.14 2.50 -24.85
CA PHE A 567 18.88 3.13 -25.17
C PHE A 567 18.66 3.15 -26.69
N THR A 568 17.45 2.82 -27.12
CA THR A 568 16.93 3.08 -28.46
C THR A 568 15.72 3.99 -28.34
N VAL A 569 15.76 5.12 -29.03
CA VAL A 569 14.73 6.15 -28.97
C VAL A 569 14.06 6.27 -30.34
N TYR A 570 12.73 6.24 -30.35
CA TYR A 570 11.89 6.52 -31.52
C TYR A 570 11.06 7.76 -31.23
N ARG A 571 10.79 8.59 -32.24
CA ARG A 571 10.00 9.81 -32.04
C ARG A 571 9.06 10.10 -33.19
N GLU A 572 7.79 10.30 -32.88
CA GLU A 572 6.76 10.77 -33.82
C GLU A 572 6.13 12.12 -33.42
N ALA A 573 6.71 12.84 -32.47
CA ALA A 573 6.19 14.13 -32.04
C ALA A 573 6.45 15.34 -32.96
N SER A 574 5.46 16.23 -33.02
CA SER A 574 5.62 17.61 -33.52
C SER A 574 6.47 18.49 -32.59
N TYR A 575 6.39 18.28 -31.28
CA TYR A 575 7.19 19.02 -30.30
C TYR A 575 8.63 18.51 -30.25
N ASN A 576 9.56 19.40 -29.91
CA ASN A 576 10.95 19.00 -29.73
C ASN A 576 11.17 18.41 -28.34
N ASN A 577 10.85 17.14 -28.21
CA ASN A 577 10.86 16.46 -26.92
C ASN A 577 12.26 15.99 -26.49
N PHE A 578 12.44 15.95 -25.18
CA PHE A 578 13.62 15.44 -24.51
C PHE A 578 13.20 14.42 -23.46
N VAL A 579 13.83 13.25 -23.45
CA VAL A 579 13.68 12.27 -22.36
C VAL A 579 14.98 12.18 -21.56
N GLY A 580 14.83 12.20 -20.23
CA GLY A 580 15.91 11.96 -19.29
C GLY A 580 15.50 10.92 -18.25
N PHE A 581 16.45 10.54 -17.39
CA PHE A 581 16.19 9.68 -16.23
C PHE A 581 16.71 10.36 -14.96
N TYR A 582 16.03 10.17 -13.85
CA TYR A 582 16.43 10.65 -12.53
C TYR A 582 16.37 9.52 -11.51
N ARG A 583 17.08 9.70 -10.40
CA ARG A 583 17.12 8.73 -9.32
C ARG A 583 16.01 9.00 -8.32
N VAL A 584 15.39 7.93 -7.86
CA VAL A 584 14.45 7.93 -6.74
C VAL A 584 14.92 6.95 -5.68
N THR A 585 14.49 7.17 -4.45
CA THR A 585 14.84 6.40 -3.27
C THR A 585 14.04 5.09 -3.20
N ASP A 586 12.78 5.13 -3.62
CA ASP A 586 11.81 4.04 -3.51
C ASP A 586 10.89 3.92 -4.74
N GLY A 587 10.00 2.93 -4.72
CA GLY A 587 9.01 2.70 -5.78
C GLY A 587 7.87 3.72 -5.83
N ASN A 588 7.76 4.60 -4.84
CA ASN A 588 6.75 5.66 -4.76
C ASN A 588 7.26 6.98 -5.36
N GLY A 589 8.52 7.04 -5.78
CA GLY A 589 9.11 8.19 -6.46
C GLY A 589 9.75 9.22 -5.56
N GLY A 590 9.95 8.92 -4.27
CA GLY A 590 10.62 9.83 -3.35
C GLY A 590 12.03 10.21 -3.80
N ILE A 591 12.42 11.48 -3.61
CA ILE A 591 13.76 11.97 -3.96
C ILE A 591 14.52 12.36 -2.69
N ASP A 592 15.61 11.65 -2.43
CA ASP A 592 16.62 12.01 -1.41
C ASP A 592 17.52 13.15 -1.93
N THR A 593 17.37 14.33 -1.35
CA THR A 593 18.20 15.51 -1.64
C THR A 593 19.32 15.72 -0.61
N SER A 594 19.24 15.07 0.54
CA SER A 594 20.16 15.19 1.68
C SER A 594 21.32 14.17 1.60
N GLY A 595 21.10 13.04 0.95
CA GLY A 595 22.02 11.93 0.78
C GLY A 595 22.01 10.92 1.93
N ASP A 596 20.98 10.89 2.78
CA ASP A 596 20.85 9.98 3.91
C ASP A 596 20.12 8.66 3.58
N GLY A 597 19.61 8.53 2.36
CA GLY A 597 18.86 7.37 1.90
C GLY A 597 17.35 7.45 2.16
N ILE A 598 16.85 8.58 2.66
CA ILE A 598 15.43 8.83 2.93
C ILE A 598 14.90 9.87 1.93
N ALA A 599 13.65 9.73 1.49
CA ALA A 599 13.04 10.68 0.57
C ALA A 599 12.71 12.02 1.28
N ASP A 600 13.32 13.11 0.83
CA ASP A 600 13.00 14.46 1.35
C ASP A 600 11.78 15.09 0.65
N ILE A 601 11.56 14.72 -0.61
CA ILE A 601 10.55 15.32 -1.48
C ILE A 601 9.79 14.22 -2.23
N LEU A 602 8.48 14.21 -2.07
CA LEU A 602 7.57 13.25 -2.69
C LEU A 602 6.91 13.82 -3.95
N PRO A 603 6.47 12.98 -4.91
CA PRO A 603 5.71 13.43 -6.08
C PRO A 603 4.53 14.32 -5.67
N GLY A 604 4.40 15.46 -6.37
CA GLY A 604 3.34 16.45 -6.13
C GLY A 604 3.67 17.50 -5.06
N GLN A 605 4.76 17.36 -4.31
CA GLN A 605 5.22 18.41 -3.41
C GLN A 605 5.94 19.54 -4.16
N ASP A 606 5.87 20.75 -3.59
CA ASP A 606 6.58 21.93 -4.10
C ASP A 606 8.08 21.66 -4.19
N GLY A 607 8.64 21.84 -5.39
CA GLY A 607 10.07 21.63 -5.65
C GLY A 607 10.44 20.25 -6.17
N TYR A 608 9.49 19.30 -6.28
CA TYR A 608 9.75 17.97 -6.83
C TYR A 608 10.41 18.01 -8.22
N VAL A 609 9.86 18.81 -9.14
CA VAL A 609 10.45 19.02 -10.49
C VAL A 609 11.91 19.46 -10.39
N GLN A 610 12.19 20.43 -9.51
CA GLN A 610 13.53 20.97 -9.36
C GLN A 610 14.49 19.93 -8.77
N ALA A 611 14.03 19.10 -7.83
CA ALA A 611 14.80 18.01 -7.25
C ALA A 611 15.11 16.91 -8.27
N ALA A 612 14.10 16.47 -9.04
CA ALA A 612 14.24 15.47 -10.09
C ALA A 612 15.26 15.90 -11.15
N LEU A 613 15.19 17.16 -11.60
CA LEU A 613 16.11 17.70 -12.59
C LEU A 613 17.55 17.84 -12.05
N ASN A 614 17.71 18.10 -10.75
CA ASN A 614 19.01 18.15 -10.09
C ASN A 614 19.60 16.74 -9.89
N GLY A 615 18.77 15.74 -9.58
CA GLY A 615 19.14 14.34 -9.38
C GLY A 615 19.19 13.51 -10.67
N ARG A 616 19.02 14.14 -11.84
CA ARG A 616 19.02 13.45 -13.14
C ARG A 616 20.38 12.82 -13.47
N VAL A 617 20.36 11.80 -14.31
CA VAL A 617 21.57 11.25 -14.95
C VAL A 617 21.98 12.17 -16.10
N SER A 618 23.02 12.97 -15.88
CA SER A 618 23.48 13.99 -16.85
C SER A 618 23.81 13.43 -18.24
N ASP A 619 24.30 12.20 -18.27
CA ASP A 619 24.78 11.55 -19.49
C ASP A 619 23.65 10.87 -20.28
N VAL A 620 22.45 10.80 -19.71
CA VAL A 620 21.24 10.30 -20.39
C VAL A 620 20.48 11.50 -20.94
N SER A 621 20.79 11.85 -22.18
CA SER A 621 20.15 12.94 -22.93
C SER A 621 19.53 12.41 -24.21
N LEU A 622 18.31 11.89 -24.10
CA LEU A 622 17.65 11.16 -25.18
C LEU A 622 16.83 12.14 -26.03
N ASN A 623 17.37 12.50 -27.19
CA ASN A 623 16.68 13.33 -28.16
C ASN A 623 16.89 12.81 -29.59
N VAL A 624 15.86 12.92 -30.42
CA VAL A 624 15.96 12.60 -31.84
C VAL A 624 15.05 13.53 -32.63
N ASN A 625 15.34 13.73 -33.91
CA ASN A 625 14.47 14.53 -34.78
C ASN A 625 13.13 13.81 -34.99
N ASN A 626 12.07 14.57 -35.30
CA ASN A 626 10.77 14.00 -35.65
C ASN A 626 10.88 12.95 -36.78
N GLY A 627 10.23 11.80 -36.61
CA GLY A 627 10.26 10.64 -37.51
C GLY A 627 11.59 9.89 -37.49
N GLY A 628 12.43 10.11 -36.48
CA GLY A 628 13.76 9.55 -36.39
C GLY A 628 13.89 8.44 -35.34
N THR A 629 14.99 7.69 -35.47
CA THR A 629 15.44 6.69 -34.49
C THR A 629 16.91 6.96 -34.15
N ALA A 630 17.27 6.87 -32.88
CA ALA A 630 18.65 7.03 -32.42
C ALA A 630 18.99 6.06 -31.29
N GLY A 631 20.25 5.62 -31.25
CA GLY A 631 20.80 4.80 -30.17
C GLY A 631 21.70 5.64 -29.27
N PHE A 632 21.62 5.42 -27.97
CA PHE A 632 22.47 6.04 -26.95
C PHE A 632 23.00 4.95 -26.03
N ASN A 633 24.28 5.04 -25.69
CA ASN A 633 24.89 4.12 -24.73
C ASN A 633 25.42 4.95 -23.56
N THR A 634 25.15 4.49 -22.34
CA THR A 634 25.77 5.03 -21.14
C THR A 634 25.92 3.92 -20.09
N THR A 635 26.41 4.29 -18.92
CA THR A 635 26.53 3.43 -17.76
C THR A 635 25.70 3.99 -16.62
N LEU A 636 24.79 3.18 -16.09
CA LEU A 636 24.03 3.47 -14.88
C LEU A 636 24.77 2.85 -13.69
N GLN A 637 24.69 3.49 -12.54
CA GLN A 637 25.23 2.91 -11.30
C GLN A 637 24.20 1.93 -10.75
N GLY A 638 24.65 0.79 -10.24
CA GLY A 638 23.81 -0.07 -9.42
C GLY A 638 23.41 0.60 -8.11
N GLY A 639 22.49 0.00 -7.36
CA GLY A 639 22.05 0.49 -6.05
C GLY A 639 21.05 1.64 -6.12
N ALA A 640 20.34 1.80 -7.23
CA ALA A 640 19.39 2.90 -7.43
C ALA A 640 18.21 2.48 -8.32
N ILE A 641 17.10 3.23 -8.19
CA ILE A 641 15.99 3.18 -9.13
C ILE A 641 16.12 4.38 -10.08
N TYR A 642 15.96 4.15 -11.38
CA TYR A 642 15.97 5.20 -12.40
C TYR A 642 14.59 5.34 -13.04
N VAL A 643 14.02 6.54 -12.98
CA VAL A 643 12.68 6.83 -13.50
C VAL A 643 12.79 7.81 -14.67
N PRO A 644 12.12 7.57 -15.80
CA PRO A 644 12.13 8.48 -16.93
C PRO A 644 11.25 9.71 -16.70
N PHE A 645 11.54 10.78 -17.42
CA PHE A 645 10.70 11.97 -17.55
C PHE A 645 10.79 12.55 -18.96
N LEU A 646 9.73 13.23 -19.40
CA LEU A 646 9.65 13.92 -20.68
C LEU A 646 9.59 15.43 -20.48
N VAL A 647 10.45 16.19 -21.18
CA VAL A 647 10.30 17.64 -21.33
C VAL A 647 9.75 17.92 -22.73
N ALA A 648 8.56 18.52 -22.79
CA ALA A 648 7.86 18.79 -24.03
C ALA A 648 8.28 20.13 -24.64
N ASN A 649 8.64 20.12 -25.93
CA ASN A 649 8.96 21.30 -26.72
C ASN A 649 9.95 22.31 -26.10
N GLY A 650 10.96 21.82 -25.39
CA GLY A 650 11.78 22.66 -24.51
C GLY A 650 13.21 22.18 -24.34
N THR A 651 13.96 22.93 -23.56
CA THR A 651 15.30 22.54 -23.10
C THR A 651 15.31 22.46 -21.60
N LEU A 652 16.15 21.59 -21.06
CA LEU A 652 16.31 21.47 -19.62
C LEU A 652 16.75 22.79 -18.95
N ASP A 653 17.61 23.57 -19.62
CA ASP A 653 18.06 24.87 -19.09
C ASP A 653 16.90 25.83 -18.84
N ALA A 654 15.84 25.77 -19.67
CA ALA A 654 14.66 26.60 -19.52
C ALA A 654 13.84 26.26 -18.26
N LEU A 655 13.88 25.00 -17.81
CA LEU A 655 13.25 24.60 -16.53
C LEU A 655 14.06 25.03 -15.30
N LEU A 656 15.35 25.35 -15.48
CA LEU A 656 16.28 25.69 -14.40
C LEU A 656 16.59 27.19 -14.30
N ASP A 657 16.13 28.01 -15.25
CA ASP A 657 16.57 29.41 -15.42
C ASP A 657 15.85 30.44 -14.51
N ARG A 658 15.00 29.99 -13.58
CA ARG A 658 14.16 30.81 -12.67
C ARG A 658 13.20 31.78 -13.39
N ASN A 659 12.98 31.65 -14.70
CA ASN A 659 12.06 32.50 -15.44
C ASN A 659 10.70 31.81 -15.63
N PRO A 660 9.68 32.11 -14.81
CA PRO A 660 8.38 31.42 -14.87
C PRO A 660 7.61 31.66 -16.17
N ASN A 661 8.06 32.59 -17.04
CA ASN A 661 7.43 32.85 -18.33
C ASN A 661 8.01 32.00 -19.47
N ASN A 662 8.95 31.09 -19.18
CA ASN A 662 9.67 30.29 -20.15
C ASN A 662 9.89 28.85 -19.67
N ASN A 663 8.91 28.26 -18.99
CA ASN A 663 8.99 26.87 -18.55
C ASN A 663 8.27 25.98 -19.57
N PRO A 664 8.95 25.02 -20.23
CA PRO A 664 8.27 23.98 -20.99
C PRO A 664 7.48 23.06 -20.05
N ASP A 665 6.51 22.33 -20.61
CA ASP A 665 5.82 21.28 -19.85
C ASP A 665 6.79 20.10 -19.59
N ILE A 666 6.65 19.49 -18.42
CA ILE A 666 7.41 18.31 -18.00
C ILE A 666 6.46 17.28 -17.42
N TYR A 667 6.65 16.01 -17.82
CA TYR A 667 5.81 14.90 -17.41
C TYR A 667 6.66 13.76 -16.86
N PHE A 668 6.16 13.16 -15.79
CA PHE A 668 6.77 12.09 -15.02
C PHE A 668 5.87 10.85 -15.04
N VAL A 669 6.46 9.72 -14.66
CA VAL A 669 5.75 8.47 -14.39
C VAL A 669 4.75 8.65 -13.24
N PHE A 670 5.19 9.28 -12.16
CA PHE A 670 4.33 9.50 -10.99
C PHE A 670 3.30 10.58 -11.29
N MET A 671 2.03 10.20 -11.36
CA MET A 671 0.92 11.09 -11.72
C MET A 671 0.83 12.30 -10.77
N GLY A 672 1.13 12.11 -9.48
CA GLY A 672 1.16 13.19 -8.50
C GLY A 672 2.14 14.31 -8.84
N ALA A 673 3.21 14.02 -9.59
CA ALA A 673 4.16 15.03 -10.05
C ALA A 673 3.72 15.77 -11.33
N ASN A 674 2.66 15.31 -12.00
CA ASN A 674 2.15 15.92 -13.23
C ASN A 674 1.10 16.97 -12.91
N SER A 675 1.34 18.20 -13.36
CA SER A 675 0.47 19.36 -13.04
C SER A 675 -0.96 19.28 -13.58
N ASP A 676 -1.24 18.36 -14.49
CA ASP A 676 -2.56 18.07 -15.03
C ASP A 676 -3.18 16.77 -14.49
N GLY A 677 -2.49 16.06 -13.59
CA GLY A 677 -2.95 14.81 -12.98
C GLY A 677 -3.11 13.67 -13.99
N VAL A 678 -2.52 13.78 -15.18
CA VAL A 678 -2.62 12.77 -16.23
C VAL A 678 -1.40 11.84 -16.20
N ASP A 679 -1.65 10.62 -16.62
CA ASP A 679 -0.64 9.60 -16.83
C ASP A 679 -0.10 9.68 -18.25
N HIS A 680 1.15 10.16 -18.36
CA HIS A 680 1.83 10.47 -19.61
C HIS A 680 2.82 9.40 -20.07
N VAL A 681 3.03 8.34 -19.27
CA VAL A 681 4.06 7.33 -19.54
C VAL A 681 3.40 5.95 -19.55
N ARG A 682 3.73 5.11 -20.53
CA ARG A 682 3.16 3.78 -20.70
C ARG A 682 4.24 2.72 -20.68
N MET A 683 4.02 1.65 -19.93
CA MET A 683 4.80 0.41 -20.06
C MET A 683 4.45 -0.31 -21.37
N LEU A 684 5.32 -0.31 -22.37
CA LEU A 684 5.09 -1.04 -23.62
C LEU A 684 5.66 -2.48 -23.59
N GLY A 685 6.50 -2.80 -22.61
CA GLY A 685 7.12 -4.11 -22.41
C GLY A 685 8.34 -3.99 -21.52
N ASP A 686 9.12 -5.07 -21.35
CA ASP A 686 10.32 -5.03 -20.50
C ASP A 686 11.24 -3.85 -20.88
N ASN A 687 11.47 -2.94 -19.93
CA ASN A 687 12.31 -1.74 -20.10
C ASN A 687 11.97 -0.90 -21.34
N THR A 688 10.69 -0.85 -21.74
CA THR A 688 10.24 -0.08 -22.91
C THR A 688 9.09 0.84 -22.53
N PHE A 689 9.28 2.15 -22.71
CA PHE A 689 8.36 3.20 -22.25
C PHE A 689 7.88 4.05 -23.43
N GLY A 690 6.57 4.26 -23.55
CA GLY A 690 5.94 5.22 -24.47
C GLY A 690 5.56 6.50 -23.73
N PHE A 691 5.60 7.64 -24.41
CA PHE A 691 5.37 8.96 -23.81
C PHE A 691 4.36 9.76 -24.64
N GLU A 692 3.56 10.57 -23.96
CA GLU A 692 2.65 11.58 -24.53
C GLU A 692 3.13 12.99 -24.15
N ASP A 693 3.27 13.89 -25.13
CA ASP A 693 3.90 15.22 -24.97
C ASP A 693 2.92 16.38 -24.77
N LEU A 694 1.62 16.13 -24.92
CA LEU A 694 0.58 17.13 -24.84
C LEU A 694 -0.19 17.08 -23.52
N ARG A 695 -0.39 18.26 -22.94
CA ARG A 695 -1.13 18.45 -21.69
C ARG A 695 -2.54 17.86 -21.75
N GLY A 696 -2.98 17.23 -20.67
CA GLY A 696 -4.30 16.58 -20.57
C GLY A 696 -4.36 15.23 -21.29
N GLY A 697 -3.20 14.64 -21.60
CA GLY A 697 -3.06 13.37 -22.31
C GLY A 697 -3.23 13.45 -23.83
N GLY A 698 -3.33 14.66 -24.41
CA GLY A 698 -3.21 14.85 -25.85
C GLY A 698 -4.06 13.97 -26.76
N ASP A 699 -3.41 13.36 -27.75
CA ASP A 699 -4.04 12.44 -28.69
C ASP A 699 -3.96 10.96 -28.24
N LYS A 700 -3.27 10.70 -27.13
CA LYS A 700 -3.22 9.43 -26.39
C LYS A 700 -2.69 8.27 -27.21
N ASP A 701 -1.81 8.54 -28.16
CA ASP A 701 -1.15 7.47 -28.91
C ASP A 701 0.21 7.09 -28.32
N PHE A 702 0.75 7.88 -27.38
CA PHE A 702 1.99 7.63 -26.63
C PHE A 702 3.21 7.30 -27.52
N ASN A 703 3.16 7.72 -28.79
CA ASN A 703 4.23 7.51 -29.77
C ASN A 703 5.19 8.70 -29.84
N ASP A 704 4.87 9.79 -29.13
CA ASP A 704 5.59 11.05 -29.22
C ASP A 704 7.07 10.84 -28.94
N VAL A 705 7.37 10.01 -27.94
CA VAL A 705 8.67 9.38 -27.76
C VAL A 705 8.45 7.93 -27.31
N ILE A 706 9.26 7.00 -27.83
CA ILE A 706 9.39 5.65 -27.27
C ILE A 706 10.85 5.43 -26.89
N VAL A 707 11.09 4.98 -25.67
CA VAL A 707 12.42 4.65 -25.16
C VAL A 707 12.47 3.18 -24.79
N LYS A 708 13.32 2.42 -25.49
CA LYS A 708 13.67 1.03 -25.15
C LYS A 708 15.06 0.98 -24.56
N VAL A 709 15.26 0.22 -23.49
CA VAL A 709 16.57 0.10 -22.81
C VAL A 709 16.97 -1.37 -22.70
N ASN A 710 18.14 -1.71 -23.23
CA ASN A 710 18.77 -3.00 -22.94
C ASN A 710 19.82 -2.80 -21.85
N LEU A 711 19.71 -3.57 -20.77
CA LEU A 711 20.58 -3.46 -19.61
C LEU A 711 21.48 -4.70 -19.51
N ALA A 712 22.77 -4.49 -19.24
CA ALA A 712 23.73 -5.58 -19.06
C ALA A 712 24.74 -5.23 -17.95
N PRO A 713 25.07 -6.14 -17.03
CA PRO A 713 26.13 -5.92 -16.05
C PRO A 713 27.47 -5.59 -16.71
N VAL A 714 28.22 -4.63 -16.16
CA VAL A 714 29.61 -4.39 -16.57
C VAL A 714 30.49 -5.44 -15.89
N VAL A 715 31.02 -6.36 -16.69
CA VAL A 715 31.89 -7.47 -16.25
C VAL A 715 33.31 -7.01 -15.97
#